data_AF-A0A918MR34-F1
#
_entry.id   AF-A0A918MR34-F1
#
_cell.length_a   1.000
_cell.length_b   1.000
_cell.length_c   1.000
_cell.angle_alpha   90.00
_cell.angle_beta   90.00
_cell.angle_gamma   90.00
#
_symmetry.space_group_name_H-M   'P 1'
#
loop_
_entity.id
_entity.type
_entity.pdbx_description
1 polymer ?
#
loop_
_entity_poly.entity_id
_entity_poly.type
_entity_poly.pdbx_seq_one_letter_code
_entity_poly.pdbx_strand_id
1 'polypeptide(L)'
;MSDTTTHLGLPYLLAAQAQKHVTHNDALRLLDAMVQLSVLDRTRTTPPASPADGDRHLVASGATGLWAGWDLNVAFWVDGAWIRLVPRTGWLTWVAAEGLFLVWTGAAWEVVGEPRDVSDAVFSLVNDADPTKKATFSLAGISAGTTRSFTLPNTSSELAILAGTQTFTGNKTFSGTLTASGTVTVSAASASIGTATTTATYGMGTGATTTGVTKTVNIGTGGASGSTTVVNIGSATAGAGGTTVVNTPTVTFANTVTQVAMPQANLTAQLLGLGGATADSFNRLSVNTPAVLLNNAGAGIEATVNKAAAGNDAAFAFKTGFSARALIGLLGNDDFSFKVSPDGSAFFDAIRIDRTSGQVELPQPTVLPGLSAAPTPPPAGKASVYARNRAGAPWIDVMRPSGRDFPLQPHFGVNRIANWSPSVSTTITTEGLPITSVGTVSHPTLAATNLAASMRRWRLTSAAVVDSVADQRSAGWACWRGNAAGLGGWTFVTRISLTTLLATGMGFFGLYGSTAALATNLTLAAAVNCIGIGFQRGTHTRWQLVANDGTGAPTLTDMGASFAIATGGVLTLFIAAPPNGSSVWARVVDEVSGAVFEQEINADLPAATQFLSPRLFLNTGATAAAVAYDCAGVYLETDF
;
A
#
# COMPACT_ATOMS: atom_id res chain seq x y z
N MET A 1 -40.78 118.25 63.63
CA MET A 1 -39.45 117.70 63.30
C MET A 1 -39.26 116.46 64.15
N SER A 2 -38.62 115.42 63.60
CA SER A 2 -38.21 114.22 64.34
C SER A 2 -37.21 114.60 65.45
N ASP A 3 -37.27 113.92 66.60
CA ASP A 3 -36.32 114.11 67.70
C ASP A 3 -35.06 113.21 67.57
N THR A 4 -34.94 112.40 66.51
CA THR A 4 -33.82 111.46 66.25
C THR A 4 -33.39 111.39 64.77
N THR A 5 -32.15 110.93 64.49
CA THR A 5 -31.63 110.62 63.13
C THR A 5 -32.28 109.38 62.52
N THR A 6 -32.19 109.22 61.20
CA THR A 6 -33.02 108.28 60.42
C THR A 6 -32.48 106.85 60.37
N HIS A 7 -31.17 106.64 60.22
CA HIS A 7 -30.59 105.29 60.11
C HIS A 7 -30.10 104.70 61.44
N LEU A 8 -29.47 105.54 62.25
CA LEU A 8 -28.83 105.15 63.50
C LEU A 8 -29.69 105.47 64.74
N GLY A 9 -30.78 106.23 64.58
CA GLY A 9 -31.71 106.56 65.67
C GLY A 9 -31.13 107.46 66.76
N LEU A 10 -30.14 108.30 66.43
CA LEU A 10 -29.42 109.14 67.39
C LEU A 10 -30.26 110.36 67.79
N PRO A 11 -30.41 110.69 69.08
CA PRO A 11 -31.24 111.83 69.52
C PRO A 11 -30.65 113.18 69.14
N TYR A 12 -31.50 114.09 68.65
CA TYR A 12 -31.14 115.47 68.38
C TYR A 12 -31.18 116.34 69.65
N LEU A 13 -30.32 117.36 69.69
CA LEU A 13 -30.36 118.37 70.76
C LEU A 13 -31.57 119.29 70.59
N LEU A 14 -32.35 119.49 71.66
CA LEU A 14 -33.54 120.35 71.69
C LEU A 14 -33.21 121.85 71.53
N ALA A 15 -34.15 122.60 70.94
CA ALA A 15 -34.01 124.04 70.69
C ALA A 15 -33.93 124.86 71.99
N ALA A 16 -33.39 126.09 71.90
CA ALA A 16 -33.17 127.08 72.99
C ALA A 16 -31.92 126.92 73.89
N GLN A 17 -31.03 125.95 73.64
CA GLN A 17 -29.70 125.91 74.28
C GLN A 17 -28.63 126.72 73.50
N ALA A 18 -28.72 128.05 73.52
CA ALA A 18 -27.73 128.96 72.92
C ALA A 18 -27.34 128.63 71.46
N GLN A 19 -28.31 128.19 70.65
CA GLN A 19 -28.14 127.80 69.24
C GLN A 19 -27.14 126.66 68.93
N LYS A 20 -26.55 125.98 69.94
CA LYS A 20 -25.62 124.85 69.72
C LYS A 20 -26.25 123.65 69.01
N HIS A 21 -27.56 123.48 69.15
CA HIS A 21 -28.33 122.42 68.51
C HIS A 21 -28.23 122.46 66.97
N VAL A 22 -27.99 123.63 66.37
CA VAL A 22 -27.93 123.76 64.90
C VAL A 22 -26.72 123.01 64.34
N THR A 23 -25.50 123.37 64.74
CA THR A 23 -24.27 122.79 64.18
C THR A 23 -24.02 121.34 64.61
N HIS A 24 -24.44 120.96 65.83
CA HIS A 24 -24.25 119.60 66.30
C HIS A 24 -25.22 118.62 65.64
N ASN A 25 -26.49 119.01 65.46
CA ASN A 25 -27.47 118.16 64.78
C ASN A 25 -27.09 117.98 63.30
N ASP A 26 -26.48 118.99 62.65
CA ASP A 26 -25.93 118.85 61.29
C ASP A 26 -24.78 117.83 61.20
N ALA A 27 -23.88 117.81 62.19
CA ALA A 27 -22.82 116.80 62.24
C ALA A 27 -23.38 115.38 62.46
N LEU A 28 -24.42 115.24 63.29
CA LEU A 28 -25.11 113.96 63.51
C LEU A 28 -25.81 113.47 62.22
N ARG A 29 -26.39 114.37 61.42
CA ARG A 29 -26.96 114.03 60.10
C ARG A 29 -25.91 113.46 59.14
N LEU A 30 -24.71 114.05 59.08
CA LEU A 30 -23.62 113.55 58.22
C LEU A 30 -23.11 112.19 58.68
N LEU A 31 -22.98 111.99 60.00
CA LEU A 31 -22.53 110.72 60.57
C LEU A 31 -23.53 109.59 60.26
N ASP A 32 -24.82 109.87 60.42
CA ASP A 32 -25.93 108.94 60.15
C ASP A 32 -25.93 108.43 58.70
N ALA A 33 -25.54 109.29 57.76
CA ALA A 33 -25.50 108.92 56.35
C ALA A 33 -24.24 108.11 55.95
N MET A 34 -23.11 108.33 56.62
CA MET A 34 -21.81 107.75 56.24
C MET A 34 -21.45 106.46 56.98
N VAL A 35 -21.88 106.31 58.23
CA VAL A 35 -21.60 105.09 58.99
C VAL A 35 -22.44 103.95 58.45
N GLN A 36 -21.81 102.78 58.22
CA GLN A 36 -22.42 101.64 57.54
C GLN A 36 -23.10 102.06 56.23
N LEU A 37 -22.32 102.71 55.36
CA LEU A 37 -22.79 103.29 54.12
C LEU A 37 -23.46 102.25 53.22
N SER A 38 -24.78 102.33 53.15
CA SER A 38 -25.63 101.53 52.26
C SER A 38 -26.42 102.46 51.37
N VAL A 39 -26.29 102.29 50.06
CA VAL A 39 -27.03 103.05 49.06
C VAL A 39 -28.07 102.14 48.41
N LEU A 40 -29.24 102.70 48.09
CA LEU A 40 -30.33 101.98 47.45
C LEU A 40 -29.93 101.50 46.05
N ASP A 41 -29.31 102.39 45.27
CA ASP A 41 -28.79 102.09 43.94
C ASP A 41 -27.57 102.95 43.61
N ARG A 42 -26.92 102.60 42.50
CA ARG A 42 -25.77 103.32 41.95
C ARG A 42 -25.93 103.80 40.50
N THR A 43 -27.13 103.68 39.95
CA THR A 43 -27.38 103.84 38.50
C THR A 43 -28.21 105.08 38.17
N ARG A 44 -28.79 105.75 39.18
CA ARG A 44 -29.56 106.97 38.96
C ARG A 44 -28.68 108.20 38.76
N THR A 45 -29.09 109.02 37.78
CA THR A 45 -28.48 110.33 37.48
C THR A 45 -29.38 111.52 37.87
N THR A 46 -30.63 111.29 38.25
CA THR A 46 -31.58 112.35 38.70
C THR A 46 -32.18 112.00 40.06
N PRO A 47 -32.46 113.01 40.91
CA PRO A 47 -33.14 112.77 42.18
C PRO A 47 -34.52 112.11 42.00
N PRO A 48 -34.91 111.13 42.85
CA PRO A 48 -36.27 110.60 42.89
C PRO A 48 -37.32 111.71 43.04
N ALA A 49 -38.50 111.53 42.44
CA ALA A 49 -39.59 112.50 42.53
C ALA A 49 -40.24 112.57 43.92
N SER A 50 -40.08 111.54 44.74
CA SER A 50 -40.61 111.48 46.11
C SER A 50 -39.65 110.70 47.01
N PRO A 51 -38.51 111.29 47.38
CA PRO A 51 -37.54 110.63 48.25
C PRO A 51 -38.04 110.57 49.69
N ALA A 52 -37.77 109.44 50.34
CA ALA A 52 -38.01 109.27 51.77
C ALA A 52 -36.82 109.82 52.55
N ASP A 53 -37.09 110.37 53.73
CA ASP A 53 -36.04 110.78 54.67
C ASP A 53 -35.15 109.56 54.96
N GLY A 54 -33.83 109.71 54.85
CA GLY A 54 -32.90 108.59 54.92
C GLY A 54 -32.35 108.11 53.57
N ASP A 55 -33.03 108.37 52.45
CA ASP A 55 -32.64 107.79 51.17
C ASP A 55 -31.20 108.17 50.79
N ARG A 56 -30.38 107.15 50.49
CA ARG A 56 -28.99 107.28 50.04
C ARG A 56 -28.85 106.64 48.67
N HIS A 57 -28.32 107.40 47.71
CA HIS A 57 -28.03 106.91 46.36
C HIS A 57 -26.58 107.20 46.02
N LEU A 58 -25.90 106.24 45.39
CA LEU A 58 -24.63 106.53 44.72
C LEU A 58 -24.97 107.11 43.34
N VAL A 59 -24.65 108.38 43.14
CA VAL A 59 -25.06 109.08 41.92
C VAL A 59 -24.23 108.55 40.75
N ALA A 60 -24.90 108.08 39.70
CA ALA A 60 -24.23 107.65 38.48
C ALA A 60 -23.62 108.84 37.73
N SER A 61 -22.66 108.56 36.86
CA SER A 61 -22.08 109.59 35.97
C SER A 61 -23.14 110.16 35.02
N GLY A 62 -23.12 111.47 34.78
CA GLY A 62 -24.13 112.24 34.06
C GLY A 62 -25.22 112.83 34.95
N ALA A 63 -24.92 113.18 36.21
CA ALA A 63 -25.88 113.68 37.17
C ALA A 63 -26.56 114.99 36.72
N THR A 64 -27.88 115.08 36.85
CA THR A 64 -28.70 116.24 36.43
C THR A 64 -29.72 116.64 37.50
N GLY A 65 -30.42 117.77 37.29
CA GLY A 65 -31.35 118.32 38.28
C GLY A 65 -30.64 118.79 39.56
N LEU A 66 -31.23 118.52 40.73
CA LEU A 66 -30.61 118.90 42.03
C LEU A 66 -29.29 118.17 42.31
N TRP A 67 -28.97 117.10 41.59
CA TRP A 67 -27.71 116.36 41.73
C TRP A 67 -26.64 116.77 40.71
N ALA A 68 -26.87 117.81 39.91
CA ALA A 68 -25.93 118.24 38.89
C ALA A 68 -24.50 118.44 39.46
N GLY A 69 -23.53 117.72 38.88
CA GLY A 69 -22.11 117.74 39.28
C GLY A 69 -21.77 116.86 40.50
N TRP A 70 -22.66 115.96 40.92
CA TRP A 70 -22.46 115.03 42.05
C TRP A 70 -22.09 113.61 41.61
N ASP A 71 -21.65 113.44 40.38
CA ASP A 71 -21.25 112.16 39.78
C ASP A 71 -20.34 111.34 40.70
N LEU A 72 -20.67 110.06 40.92
CA LEU A 72 -19.93 109.12 41.76
C LEU A 72 -19.87 109.49 43.26
N ASN A 73 -20.58 110.52 43.68
CA ASN A 73 -20.76 110.89 45.09
C ASN A 73 -22.03 110.25 45.65
N VAL A 74 -22.15 110.21 46.97
CA VAL A 74 -23.39 109.74 47.60
C VAL A 74 -24.32 110.92 47.84
N ALA A 75 -25.54 110.86 47.32
CA ALA A 75 -26.61 111.79 47.60
C ALA A 75 -27.46 111.24 48.76
N PHE A 76 -27.70 112.06 49.78
CA PHE A 76 -28.46 111.73 50.99
C PHE A 76 -29.64 112.69 51.19
N TRP A 77 -30.87 112.19 51.31
CA TRP A 77 -32.06 113.02 51.53
C TRP A 77 -32.41 113.11 53.01
N VAL A 78 -32.45 114.33 53.54
CA VAL A 78 -32.85 114.59 54.92
C VAL A 78 -33.52 115.96 55.07
N ASP A 79 -34.56 116.04 55.91
CA ASP A 79 -35.27 117.28 56.28
C ASP A 79 -35.73 118.13 55.07
N GLY A 80 -36.08 117.46 53.97
CA GLY A 80 -36.58 118.10 52.75
C GLY A 80 -35.51 118.63 51.80
N ALA A 81 -34.23 118.29 52.00
CA ALA A 81 -33.12 118.68 51.11
C ALA A 81 -32.13 117.53 50.83
N TRP A 82 -31.46 117.59 49.68
CA TRP A 82 -30.37 116.68 49.33
C TRP A 82 -29.04 117.21 49.87
N ILE A 83 -28.26 116.34 50.50
CA ILE A 83 -26.90 116.57 50.95
C ILE A 83 -25.94 115.72 50.10
N ARG A 84 -24.82 116.32 49.68
CA ARG A 84 -23.74 115.63 48.95
C ARG A 84 -22.67 115.10 49.89
N LEU A 85 -22.31 113.82 49.74
CA LEU A 85 -21.20 113.17 50.43
C LEU A 85 -20.13 112.74 49.43
N VAL A 86 -18.90 113.26 49.58
CA VAL A 86 -17.77 112.99 48.68
C VAL A 86 -16.95 111.79 49.19
N PRO A 87 -16.83 110.67 48.43
CA PRO A 87 -16.10 109.50 48.88
C PRO A 87 -14.58 109.69 48.93
N ARG A 88 -13.89 108.92 49.79
CA ARG A 88 -12.42 108.88 49.88
C ARG A 88 -11.89 107.47 49.58
N THR A 89 -10.64 107.36 49.11
CA THR A 89 -10.03 106.06 48.75
C THR A 89 -10.15 105.06 49.91
N GLY A 90 -10.58 103.85 49.61
CA GLY A 90 -10.84 102.79 50.58
C GLY A 90 -12.22 102.84 51.23
N TRP A 91 -13.07 103.83 50.91
CA TRP A 91 -14.48 103.78 51.29
C TRP A 91 -15.13 102.53 50.70
N LEU A 92 -15.94 101.88 51.52
CA LEU A 92 -16.75 100.74 51.14
C LEU A 92 -18.21 101.18 51.17
N THR A 93 -18.97 100.78 50.15
CA THR A 93 -20.42 100.94 50.12
C THR A 93 -21.07 99.63 49.75
N TRP A 94 -22.15 99.30 50.46
CA TRP A 94 -23.06 98.24 50.05
C TRP A 94 -24.10 98.83 49.09
N VAL A 95 -24.23 98.23 47.91
CA VAL A 95 -25.26 98.62 46.94
C VAL A 95 -26.43 97.65 47.07
N ALA A 96 -27.51 98.10 47.73
CA ALA A 96 -28.62 97.25 48.10
C ALA A 96 -29.30 96.60 46.88
N ALA A 97 -29.42 97.32 45.76
CA ALA A 97 -29.98 96.78 44.52
C ALA A 97 -29.15 95.66 43.86
N GLU A 98 -27.84 95.57 44.12
CA GLU A 98 -26.91 94.63 43.45
C GLU A 98 -26.38 93.52 44.37
N GLY A 99 -26.50 93.67 45.69
CA GLY A 99 -26.07 92.64 46.63
C GLY A 99 -24.55 92.45 46.72
N LEU A 100 -23.77 93.49 46.45
CA LEU A 100 -22.31 93.44 46.44
C LEU A 100 -21.67 94.65 47.14
N PHE A 101 -20.41 94.48 47.52
CA PHE A 101 -19.55 95.57 48.00
C PHE A 101 -18.78 96.19 46.84
N LEU A 102 -18.72 97.51 46.88
CA LEU A 102 -17.79 98.27 46.07
C LEU A 102 -16.78 98.97 46.97
N VAL A 103 -15.54 99.06 46.49
CA VAL A 103 -14.51 99.88 47.11
C VAL A 103 -14.15 101.04 46.19
N TRP A 104 -14.03 102.25 46.76
CA TRP A 104 -13.53 103.40 46.01
C TRP A 104 -12.00 103.33 45.91
N THR A 105 -11.48 103.23 44.68
CA THR A 105 -10.03 103.14 44.43
C THR A 105 -9.33 104.50 44.44
N GLY A 106 -10.10 105.59 44.55
CA GLY A 106 -9.62 106.97 44.36
C GLY A 106 -10.07 107.57 43.03
N ALA A 107 -10.44 106.73 42.05
CA ALA A 107 -10.93 107.14 40.74
C ALA A 107 -12.21 106.42 40.29
N ALA A 108 -12.47 105.20 40.78
CA ALA A 108 -13.65 104.41 40.43
C ALA A 108 -14.12 103.54 41.60
N TRP A 109 -15.37 103.08 41.52
CA TRP A 109 -15.93 102.06 42.41
C TRP A 109 -15.79 100.67 41.77
N GLU A 110 -15.00 99.77 42.36
CA GLU A 110 -14.71 98.41 41.84
C GLU A 110 -15.25 97.29 42.74
N VAL A 111 -15.53 96.13 42.13
CA VAL A 111 -16.04 94.91 42.80
C VAL A 111 -14.89 94.13 43.44
N VAL A 112 -15.16 93.49 44.58
CA VAL A 112 -14.17 92.72 45.35
C VAL A 112 -14.45 91.20 45.22
N GLY A 113 -13.51 90.38 44.68
CA GLY A 113 -13.49 88.91 44.89
C GLY A 113 -13.36 87.87 43.73
N GLU A 114 -12.76 88.11 42.54
CA GLU A 114 -12.68 87.08 41.44
C GLU A 114 -11.27 86.46 41.14
N PRO A 115 -11.13 85.18 40.66
CA PRO A 115 -9.84 84.47 40.38
C PRO A 115 -9.19 84.66 38.97
N ARG A 116 -7.90 84.27 38.79
CA ARG A 116 -7.07 84.35 37.53
C ARG A 116 -6.17 83.11 37.23
N ASP A 117 -5.61 82.98 36.01
CA ASP A 117 -4.73 81.88 35.50
C ASP A 117 -3.40 81.65 36.27
N VAL A 118 -2.77 80.45 36.12
CA VAL A 118 -1.52 80.02 36.83
C VAL A 118 -0.40 79.58 35.85
N SER A 119 0.86 79.92 36.15
CA SER A 119 2.06 79.66 35.31
C SER A 119 2.64 78.24 35.45
N ASP A 120 3.20 77.69 34.35
CA ASP A 120 3.80 76.34 34.27
C ASP A 120 5.11 76.21 35.07
N ALA A 121 5.83 77.31 35.27
CA ALA A 121 7.01 77.37 36.13
C ALA A 121 6.69 77.14 37.62
N VAL A 122 5.42 77.31 38.01
CA VAL A 122 4.97 77.27 39.43
C VAL A 122 4.19 76.00 39.75
N PHE A 123 3.60 75.35 38.75
CA PHE A 123 2.81 74.13 38.96
C PHE A 123 3.63 72.84 38.81
N SER A 124 3.77 72.09 39.91
CA SER A 124 4.36 70.74 39.91
C SER A 124 3.62 69.83 40.87
N LEU A 125 3.52 68.55 40.53
CA LEU A 125 3.10 67.51 41.47
C LEU A 125 4.34 66.98 42.16
N VAL A 126 4.39 67.07 43.48
CA VAL A 126 5.54 66.66 44.29
C VAL A 126 5.08 65.55 45.23
N ASN A 127 5.93 64.56 45.46
CA ASN A 127 5.64 63.53 46.44
C ASN A 127 5.82 64.08 47.87
N ASP A 128 4.78 63.96 48.71
CA ASP A 128 4.78 64.51 50.07
C ASP A 128 5.86 63.90 50.98
N ALA A 129 6.21 62.63 50.77
CA ALA A 129 7.24 61.94 51.56
C ALA A 129 8.66 62.16 51.01
N ASP A 130 8.79 62.58 49.76
CA ASP A 130 10.07 62.78 49.09
C ASP A 130 9.99 63.95 48.08
N PRO A 131 10.30 65.18 48.53
CA PRO A 131 10.17 66.37 47.70
C PRO A 131 11.07 66.40 46.46
N THR A 132 12.01 65.46 46.33
CA THR A 132 12.87 65.34 45.14
C THR A 132 12.16 64.63 43.98
N LYS A 133 11.08 63.89 44.26
CA LYS A 133 10.23 63.24 43.26
C LYS A 133 9.13 64.20 42.83
N LYS A 134 9.34 64.84 41.68
CA LYS A 134 8.41 65.80 41.08
C LYS A 134 8.04 65.43 39.65
N ALA A 135 6.77 65.62 39.31
CA ALA A 135 6.30 65.67 37.93
C ALA A 135 6.04 67.14 37.57
N THR A 136 6.77 67.65 36.59
CA THR A 136 6.68 69.03 36.10
C THR A 136 6.08 69.05 34.70
N PHE A 137 5.21 70.01 34.42
CA PHE A 137 4.57 70.16 33.12
C PHE A 137 5.27 71.28 32.34
N SER A 138 6.16 70.95 31.41
CA SER A 138 6.84 71.95 30.58
C SER A 138 5.99 72.29 29.36
N LEU A 139 5.65 73.57 29.18
CA LEU A 139 4.94 74.05 27.98
C LEU A 139 5.91 74.59 26.91
N ALA A 140 7.22 74.59 27.15
CA ALA A 140 8.23 75.16 26.25
C ALA A 140 8.26 74.52 24.85
N GLY A 141 7.75 73.29 24.70
CA GLY A 141 7.63 72.61 23.41
C GLY A 141 6.39 72.97 22.59
N ILE A 142 5.47 73.80 23.13
CA ILE A 142 4.25 74.22 22.44
C ILE A 142 4.51 75.55 21.73
N SER A 143 4.23 75.60 20.42
CA SER A 143 4.38 76.82 19.64
C SER A 143 3.44 77.95 20.11
N ALA A 144 3.89 79.20 19.99
CA ALA A 144 3.13 80.38 20.40
C ALA A 144 1.70 80.38 19.81
N GLY A 145 0.71 80.73 20.63
CA GLY A 145 -0.71 80.81 20.24
C GLY A 145 -1.44 79.46 20.11
N THR A 146 -0.80 78.34 20.46
CA THR A 146 -1.40 77.00 20.30
C THR A 146 -1.91 76.45 21.63
N THR A 147 -3.21 76.13 21.72
CA THR A 147 -3.77 75.39 22.86
C THR A 147 -3.64 73.88 22.63
N ARG A 148 -3.17 73.15 23.65
CA ARG A 148 -3.17 71.69 23.68
C ARG A 148 -4.04 71.22 24.84
N SER A 149 -5.06 70.44 24.53
CA SER A 149 -5.97 69.86 25.53
C SER A 149 -5.58 68.42 25.81
N PHE A 150 -5.24 68.13 27.06
CA PHE A 150 -5.05 66.77 27.55
C PHE A 150 -6.25 66.39 28.40
N THR A 151 -7.09 65.49 27.88
CA THR A 151 -8.22 64.96 28.64
C THR A 151 -7.75 63.74 29.43
N LEU A 152 -7.82 63.80 30.75
CA LEU A 152 -7.59 62.62 31.58
C LEU A 152 -8.73 61.62 31.34
N PRO A 153 -8.43 60.34 31.03
CA PRO A 153 -9.46 59.33 30.95
C PRO A 153 -10.01 59.07 32.36
N ASN A 154 -11.30 58.76 32.48
CA ASN A 154 -11.94 58.47 33.76
C ASN A 154 -11.63 57.04 34.24
N THR A 155 -10.34 56.73 34.44
CA THR A 155 -9.82 55.41 34.84
C THR A 155 -8.48 55.57 35.58
N SER A 156 -8.19 54.66 36.51
CA SER A 156 -6.90 54.60 37.22
C SER A 156 -5.88 53.77 36.43
N SER A 157 -5.10 54.37 35.52
CA SER A 157 -4.09 53.66 34.70
C SER A 157 -2.80 54.45 34.46
N GLU A 158 -1.71 53.75 34.10
CA GLU A 158 -0.38 54.31 33.73
C GLU A 158 -0.39 55.07 32.39
N LEU A 159 0.43 56.13 32.27
CA LEU A 159 0.62 56.94 31.06
C LEU A 159 1.81 56.42 30.22
N ALA A 160 1.61 56.10 28.94
CA ALA A 160 2.67 55.66 28.03
C ALA A 160 3.41 56.83 27.35
N ILE A 161 4.71 56.67 27.07
CA ILE A 161 5.59 57.68 26.44
C ILE A 161 5.96 57.37 24.97
N LEU A 162 6.29 58.41 24.20
CA LEU A 162 6.44 58.40 22.73
C LEU A 162 7.78 57.83 22.20
N ALA A 163 8.80 57.64 23.04
CA ALA A 163 10.08 57.02 22.65
C ALA A 163 10.82 56.42 23.86
N GLY A 164 11.33 55.19 23.72
CA GLY A 164 12.08 54.44 24.75
C GLY A 164 11.54 53.01 24.98
N THR A 165 12.35 52.15 25.59
CA THR A 165 11.90 50.80 26.01
C THR A 165 10.91 50.93 27.15
N GLN A 166 9.66 50.52 26.92
CA GLN A 166 8.64 50.42 27.96
C GLN A 166 8.50 48.97 28.39
N THR A 167 8.72 48.71 29.69
CA THR A 167 8.47 47.40 30.28
C THR A 167 7.10 47.41 30.92
N PHE A 168 6.16 46.69 30.32
CA PHE A 168 4.86 46.44 30.91
C PHE A 168 4.93 45.24 31.85
N THR A 169 4.58 45.42 33.12
CA THR A 169 4.44 44.29 34.06
C THR A 169 2.98 43.82 34.13
N GLY A 170 2.80 42.50 34.27
CA GLY A 170 1.48 41.86 34.30
C GLY A 170 0.79 41.74 32.94
N ASN A 171 -0.42 41.18 32.95
CA ASN A 171 -1.21 40.95 31.74
C ASN A 171 -1.68 42.29 31.14
N LYS A 172 -1.48 42.47 29.83
CA LYS A 172 -1.98 43.63 29.08
C LYS A 172 -2.94 43.16 27.99
N THR A 173 -4.07 43.86 27.87
CA THR A 173 -5.08 43.60 26.85
C THR A 173 -5.16 44.81 25.93
N PHE A 174 -4.97 44.60 24.63
CA PHE A 174 -5.19 45.62 23.60
C PHE A 174 -6.54 45.37 22.95
N SER A 175 -7.46 46.33 23.00
CA SER A 175 -8.81 46.21 22.42
C SER A 175 -8.88 46.41 20.90
N GLY A 176 -7.74 46.54 20.23
CA GLY A 176 -7.62 46.77 18.79
C GLY A 176 -6.39 46.11 18.18
N THR A 177 -6.01 46.53 16.97
CA THR A 177 -4.89 45.93 16.24
C THR A 177 -3.55 46.32 16.87
N LEU A 178 -2.78 45.31 17.30
CA LEU A 178 -1.36 45.48 17.62
C LEU A 178 -0.55 45.39 16.32
N THR A 179 0.16 46.46 15.96
CA THR A 179 1.10 46.46 14.82
C THR A 179 2.53 46.48 15.35
N ALA A 180 3.30 45.44 15.05
CA ALA A 180 4.73 45.36 15.35
C ALA A 180 5.54 45.40 14.05
N SER A 181 6.37 46.43 13.87
CA SER A 181 7.19 46.62 12.65
C SER A 181 8.55 45.91 12.69
N GLY A 182 8.87 45.23 13.78
CA GLY A 182 10.13 44.51 13.98
C GLY A 182 9.91 43.09 14.51
N THR A 183 10.93 42.52 15.15
CA THR A 183 10.86 41.17 15.72
C THR A 183 9.97 41.13 16.96
N VAL A 184 9.04 40.17 16.99
CA VAL A 184 8.32 39.79 18.20
C VAL A 184 8.99 38.54 18.76
N THR A 185 9.67 38.67 19.91
CA THR A 185 10.31 37.56 20.61
C THR A 185 9.48 37.18 21.82
N VAL A 186 9.10 35.91 21.95
CA VAL A 186 8.46 35.36 23.15
C VAL A 186 9.44 34.43 23.83
N SER A 187 9.95 34.83 24.99
CA SER A 187 10.89 34.03 25.79
C SER A 187 10.19 33.16 26.86
N ALA A 188 8.87 33.23 26.94
CA ALA A 188 8.07 32.40 27.84
C ALA A 188 8.00 30.95 27.34
N ALA A 189 7.68 30.01 28.23
CA ALA A 189 7.56 28.58 27.90
C ALA A 189 6.47 28.28 26.86
N SER A 190 5.46 29.15 26.71
CA SER A 190 4.40 29.03 25.73
C SER A 190 3.93 30.39 25.20
N ALA A 191 3.46 30.39 23.95
CA ALA A 191 2.78 31.50 23.31
C ALA A 191 1.48 30.96 22.70
N SER A 192 0.33 31.43 23.19
CA SER A 192 -0.98 31.08 22.61
C SER A 192 -1.43 32.20 21.68
N ILE A 193 -1.66 31.87 20.40
CA ILE A 193 -2.15 32.83 19.40
C ILE A 193 -3.63 32.54 19.15
N GLY A 194 -4.48 33.37 19.74
CA GLY A 194 -5.92 33.34 19.61
C GLY A 194 -6.62 32.19 20.33
N THR A 195 -7.79 32.48 20.89
CA THR A 195 -8.63 31.54 21.66
C THR A 195 -10.09 31.60 21.21
N ALA A 196 -10.31 32.10 19.99
CA ALA A 196 -11.63 32.28 19.43
C ALA A 196 -12.37 30.94 19.32
N THR A 197 -13.63 30.92 19.73
CA THR A 197 -14.53 29.77 19.62
C THR A 197 -15.26 29.70 18.28
N THR A 198 -15.08 30.72 17.44
CA THR A 198 -15.59 30.81 16.06
C THR A 198 -14.42 30.71 15.05
N THR A 199 -14.73 30.70 13.75
CA THR A 199 -13.69 30.68 12.71
C THR A 199 -12.72 31.84 12.87
N ALA A 200 -11.44 31.53 13.10
CA ALA A 200 -10.35 32.49 13.14
C ALA A 200 -9.37 32.23 12.00
N THR A 201 -8.90 33.29 11.35
CA THR A 201 -7.87 33.22 10.30
C THR A 201 -6.60 33.89 10.81
N TYR A 202 -5.50 33.15 10.82
CA TYR A 202 -4.18 33.67 11.19
C TYR A 202 -3.28 33.68 9.95
N GLY A 203 -2.95 34.88 9.47
CA GLY A 203 -2.04 35.04 8.34
C GLY A 203 -0.58 34.99 8.79
N MET A 204 0.19 34.03 8.29
CA MET A 204 1.65 34.00 8.43
C MET A 204 2.28 34.07 7.04
N GLY A 205 3.18 35.04 6.82
CA GLY A 205 3.82 35.19 5.52
C GLY A 205 2.84 35.52 4.37
N THR A 206 1.75 36.23 4.63
CA THR A 206 0.79 36.66 3.60
C THR A 206 1.32 37.88 2.79
N GLY A 207 0.71 38.18 1.64
CA GLY A 207 1.05 39.33 0.78
C GLY A 207 2.03 39.02 -0.36
N ALA A 208 1.97 39.79 -1.44
CA ALA A 208 2.79 39.58 -2.65
C ALA A 208 4.29 39.71 -2.36
N THR A 209 5.10 38.83 -2.94
CA THR A 209 6.56 38.96 -2.99
C THR A 209 6.95 39.78 -4.21
N THR A 210 7.22 41.07 -4.02
CA THR A 210 7.69 41.94 -5.10
C THR A 210 9.20 41.77 -5.28
N THR A 211 9.56 40.73 -6.06
CA THR A 211 10.92 40.31 -6.50
C THR A 211 11.64 39.32 -5.57
N GLY A 212 11.94 38.12 -6.09
CA GLY A 212 13.10 37.28 -5.69
C GLY A 212 13.18 36.66 -4.28
N VAL A 213 12.22 36.88 -3.38
CA VAL A 213 12.36 36.46 -1.96
C VAL A 213 11.35 35.39 -1.57
N THR A 214 11.84 34.25 -1.04
CA THR A 214 11.04 33.19 -0.40
C THR A 214 10.53 33.66 0.97
N LYS A 215 9.26 33.42 1.27
CA LYS A 215 8.73 33.57 2.63
C LYS A 215 8.89 32.23 3.35
N THR A 216 9.70 32.18 4.39
CA THR A 216 9.97 30.96 5.15
C THR A 216 9.24 30.99 6.48
N VAL A 217 8.50 29.93 6.78
CA VAL A 217 7.99 29.66 8.13
C VAL A 217 8.85 28.54 8.70
N ASN A 218 9.82 28.88 9.54
CA ASN A 218 10.65 27.91 10.23
C ASN A 218 9.93 27.47 11.51
N ILE A 219 9.61 26.18 11.63
CA ILE A 219 8.99 25.60 12.82
C ILE A 219 9.92 24.51 13.34
N GLY A 220 10.59 24.77 14.46
CA GLY A 220 11.47 23.81 15.10
C GLY A 220 12.57 24.46 15.93
N THR A 221 13.47 23.61 16.42
CA THR A 221 14.56 23.98 17.31
C THR A 221 15.90 24.02 16.58
N GLY A 222 16.75 25.01 16.89
CA GLY A 222 18.17 24.99 16.54
C GLY A 222 19.04 24.15 17.50
N GLY A 223 18.39 23.36 18.37
CA GLY A 223 18.97 22.67 19.52
C GLY A 223 19.89 21.49 19.18
N ALA A 224 20.57 20.99 20.21
CA ALA A 224 21.55 19.90 20.13
C ALA A 224 20.95 18.56 19.67
N SER A 225 21.82 17.60 19.34
CA SER A 225 21.45 16.23 18.97
C SER A 225 20.44 15.63 19.96
N GLY A 226 19.35 15.06 19.43
CA GLY A 226 18.24 14.51 20.22
C GLY A 226 17.07 15.45 20.46
N SER A 227 17.17 16.73 20.07
CA SER A 227 16.04 17.66 20.15
C SER A 227 14.91 17.25 19.19
N THR A 228 13.68 17.20 19.67
CA THR A 228 12.49 16.90 18.87
C THR A 228 11.65 18.16 18.65
N THR A 229 11.01 18.27 17.48
CA THR A 229 9.98 19.26 17.20
C THR A 229 8.68 18.52 16.92
N VAL A 230 7.62 18.82 17.66
CA VAL A 230 6.29 18.24 17.46
C VAL A 230 5.37 19.33 16.94
N VAL A 231 4.79 19.12 15.75
CA VAL A 231 3.78 19.99 15.17
C VAL A 231 2.46 19.23 15.14
N ASN A 232 1.59 19.51 16.12
CA ASN A 232 0.26 18.95 16.17
C ASN A 232 -0.69 19.83 15.34
N ILE A 233 -1.34 19.25 14.33
CA ILE A 233 -2.31 19.95 13.48
C ILE A 233 -3.65 19.22 13.57
N GLY A 234 -4.67 19.90 14.07
CA GLY A 234 -6.01 19.34 14.29
C GLY A 234 -6.46 19.45 15.75
N SER A 235 -7.65 18.92 16.03
CA SER A 235 -8.24 18.96 17.37
C SER A 235 -7.59 17.94 18.31
N ALA A 236 -7.37 18.33 19.58
CA ALA A 236 -6.99 17.41 20.65
C ALA A 236 -8.21 16.64 21.22
N THR A 237 -9.44 17.02 20.85
CA THR A 237 -10.68 16.39 21.30
C THR A 237 -11.00 15.16 20.45
N ALA A 238 -11.11 13.99 21.07
CA ALA A 238 -11.49 12.77 20.39
C ALA A 238 -12.84 12.94 19.65
N GLY A 239 -12.88 12.55 18.36
CA GLY A 239 -14.07 12.65 17.51
C GLY A 239 -14.31 14.01 16.84
N ALA A 240 -13.54 15.05 17.16
CA ALA A 240 -13.60 16.33 16.44
C ALA A 240 -12.84 16.23 15.12
N GLY A 241 -13.57 16.29 14.00
CA GLY A 241 -12.97 16.31 12.66
C GLY A 241 -12.22 17.61 12.36
N GLY A 242 -11.30 17.55 11.39
CA GLY A 242 -10.59 18.71 10.86
C GLY A 242 -9.96 18.35 9.52
N THR A 243 -9.82 19.32 8.62
CA THR A 243 -9.12 19.13 7.35
C THR A 243 -7.83 19.94 7.37
N THR A 244 -6.72 19.31 7.01
CA THR A 244 -5.46 19.99 6.72
C THR A 244 -5.32 20.07 5.21
N VAL A 245 -5.35 21.28 4.65
CA VAL A 245 -5.20 21.51 3.21
C VAL A 245 -3.82 22.09 2.95
N VAL A 246 -3.01 21.41 2.14
CA VAL A 246 -1.75 21.93 1.62
C VAL A 246 -1.94 22.23 0.13
N ASN A 247 -2.18 23.50 -0.20
CA ASN A 247 -2.46 23.93 -1.57
C ASN A 247 -1.17 24.39 -2.27
N THR A 248 -0.33 23.44 -2.68
CA THR A 248 0.95 23.67 -3.36
C THR A 248 1.14 22.65 -4.48
N PRO A 249 1.80 23.00 -5.61
CA PRO A 249 2.13 22.01 -6.64
C PRO A 249 3.14 20.96 -6.16
N THR A 250 3.95 21.27 -5.15
CA THR A 250 5.02 20.39 -4.67
C THR A 250 5.12 20.40 -3.15
N VAL A 251 5.18 19.21 -2.56
CA VAL A 251 5.56 18.96 -1.17
C VAL A 251 6.80 18.08 -1.19
N THR A 252 7.92 18.58 -0.65
CA THR A 252 9.20 17.85 -0.63
C THR A 252 9.54 17.46 0.81
N PHE A 253 9.82 16.18 1.04
CA PHE A 253 10.37 15.67 2.30
C PHE A 253 11.90 15.58 2.20
N ALA A 254 12.59 15.76 3.33
CA ALA A 254 14.04 15.57 3.38
C ALA A 254 14.41 14.10 3.13
N ASN A 255 15.62 13.85 2.62
CA ASN A 255 16.12 12.50 2.32
C ASN A 255 16.25 11.59 3.56
N THR A 256 16.25 12.15 4.76
CA THR A 256 16.32 11.43 6.04
C THR A 256 14.95 11.02 6.59
N VAL A 257 13.85 11.41 5.95
CA VAL A 257 12.51 10.97 6.37
C VAL A 257 12.37 9.48 6.17
N THR A 258 12.22 8.73 7.26
CA THR A 258 12.16 7.26 7.25
C THR A 258 10.73 6.71 7.16
N GLN A 259 9.72 7.52 7.49
CA GLN A 259 8.31 7.09 7.47
C GLN A 259 7.36 8.25 7.21
N VAL A 260 6.36 7.99 6.35
CA VAL A 260 5.11 8.77 6.25
C VAL A 260 3.98 7.76 6.49
N ALA A 261 3.37 7.79 7.68
CA ALA A 261 2.38 6.79 8.10
C ALA A 261 0.94 7.27 7.87
N MET A 262 0.07 6.36 7.42
CA MET A 262 -1.38 6.60 7.24
C MET A 262 -2.18 5.40 7.80
N PRO A 263 -2.20 5.17 9.12
CA PRO A 263 -2.70 3.92 9.72
C PRO A 263 -4.21 3.68 9.55
N GLN A 264 -5.01 4.73 9.34
CA GLN A 264 -6.47 4.65 9.21
C GLN A 264 -7.01 5.48 8.03
N ALA A 265 -6.15 6.05 7.19
CA ALA A 265 -6.54 7.00 6.15
C ALA A 265 -6.52 6.36 4.75
N ASN A 266 -7.48 6.74 3.91
CA ASN A 266 -7.47 6.42 2.48
C ASN A 266 -6.46 7.34 1.76
N LEU A 267 -5.51 6.74 1.03
CA LEU A 267 -4.60 7.47 0.14
C LEU A 267 -5.13 7.38 -1.31
N THR A 268 -5.42 8.53 -1.93
CA THR A 268 -5.74 8.61 -3.35
C THR A 268 -4.54 9.20 -4.09
N ALA A 269 -3.87 8.41 -4.93
CA ALA A 269 -2.73 8.85 -5.74
C ALA A 269 -3.04 8.63 -7.22
N GLN A 270 -2.77 9.64 -8.06
CA GLN A 270 -2.89 9.49 -9.52
C GLN A 270 -1.69 8.73 -10.11
N LEU A 271 -0.50 8.95 -9.53
CA LEU A 271 0.78 8.39 -9.94
C LEU A 271 1.56 7.98 -8.67
N LEU A 272 2.09 6.76 -8.63
CA LEU A 272 2.89 6.24 -7.52
C LEU A 272 4.16 5.55 -8.07
N GLY A 273 5.29 6.23 -7.88
CA GLY A 273 6.62 5.71 -8.19
C GLY A 273 7.33 5.22 -6.93
N LEU A 274 7.83 3.99 -6.92
CA LEU A 274 8.53 3.37 -5.80
C LEU A 274 9.95 2.95 -6.21
N GLY A 275 10.92 3.08 -5.29
CA GLY A 275 12.32 2.67 -5.53
C GLY A 275 13.06 3.49 -6.59
N GLY A 276 12.69 4.76 -6.78
CA GLY A 276 13.28 5.63 -7.80
C GLY A 276 12.66 5.49 -9.19
N ALA A 277 11.58 4.72 -9.34
CA ALA A 277 10.81 4.68 -10.57
C ALA A 277 9.99 5.97 -10.78
N THR A 278 9.88 6.42 -12.02
CA THR A 278 8.94 7.48 -12.42
C THR A 278 7.63 6.83 -12.88
N ALA A 279 6.51 7.22 -12.28
CA ALA A 279 5.18 6.84 -12.75
C ALA A 279 4.69 7.83 -13.82
N ASP A 280 3.90 7.35 -14.77
CA ASP A 280 3.41 8.13 -15.91
C ASP A 280 1.92 7.82 -16.19
N SER A 281 1.35 8.42 -17.25
CA SER A 281 -0.07 8.25 -17.58
C SER A 281 -0.47 6.81 -17.93
N PHE A 282 0.48 5.98 -18.36
CA PHE A 282 0.31 4.56 -18.68
C PHE A 282 0.66 3.67 -17.48
N ASN A 283 1.85 3.86 -16.90
CA ASN A 283 2.35 3.13 -15.72
C ASN A 283 2.09 3.94 -14.45
N ARG A 284 0.82 4.02 -14.05
CA ARG A 284 0.41 4.81 -12.87
C ARG A 284 0.97 4.26 -11.56
N LEU A 285 1.22 2.96 -11.50
CA LEU A 285 2.03 2.32 -10.46
C LEU A 285 3.32 1.83 -11.12
N SER A 286 4.46 2.41 -10.73
CA SER A 286 5.77 2.08 -11.27
C SER A 286 6.72 1.74 -10.14
N VAL A 287 7.42 0.61 -10.21
CA VAL A 287 8.23 0.09 -9.11
C VAL A 287 9.58 -0.36 -9.66
N ASN A 288 10.67 0.22 -9.15
CA ASN A 288 12.04 -0.13 -9.51
C ASN A 288 12.78 -0.60 -8.25
N THR A 289 12.75 -1.90 -7.98
CA THR A 289 13.23 -2.47 -6.72
C THR A 289 13.63 -3.94 -6.93
N PRO A 290 14.50 -4.53 -6.08
CA PRO A 290 14.84 -5.95 -6.17
C PRO A 290 13.67 -6.92 -5.93
N ALA A 291 12.67 -6.54 -5.13
CA ALA A 291 11.53 -7.40 -4.80
C ALA A 291 10.24 -6.62 -4.47
N VAL A 292 9.09 -7.18 -4.83
CA VAL A 292 7.76 -6.70 -4.44
C VAL A 292 7.03 -7.80 -3.68
N LEU A 293 6.65 -7.52 -2.42
CA LEU A 293 5.87 -8.45 -1.59
C LEU A 293 4.43 -7.95 -1.48
N LEU A 294 3.48 -8.77 -1.95
CA LEU A 294 2.05 -8.59 -1.72
C LEU A 294 1.62 -9.67 -0.72
N ASN A 295 1.24 -9.25 0.49
CA ASN A 295 0.91 -10.17 1.58
C ASN A 295 -0.51 -9.89 2.12
N ASN A 296 -1.11 -10.91 2.75
CA ASN A 296 -2.40 -10.80 3.41
C ASN A 296 -2.26 -10.80 4.93
N ALA A 297 -3.25 -10.22 5.61
CA ALA A 297 -3.33 -10.19 7.07
C ALA A 297 -4.32 -11.23 7.65
N GLY A 298 -4.77 -12.22 6.85
CA GLY A 298 -5.89 -13.08 7.20
C GLY A 298 -6.03 -14.32 6.31
N ALA A 299 -7.20 -14.49 5.68
CA ALA A 299 -7.53 -15.72 4.95
C ALA A 299 -6.97 -15.78 3.52
N GLY A 300 -6.65 -14.65 2.90
CA GLY A 300 -6.14 -14.63 1.52
C GLY A 300 -5.90 -13.23 0.94
N ILE A 301 -5.33 -13.20 -0.26
CA ILE A 301 -5.14 -12.02 -1.11
C ILE A 301 -5.77 -12.28 -2.48
N GLU A 302 -6.43 -11.27 -3.04
CA GLU A 302 -7.02 -11.33 -4.38
C GLU A 302 -6.47 -10.18 -5.24
N ALA A 303 -6.09 -10.50 -6.48
CA ALA A 303 -5.68 -9.53 -7.47
C ALA A 303 -6.56 -9.69 -8.72
N THR A 304 -7.31 -8.65 -9.07
CA THR A 304 -8.17 -8.63 -10.26
C THR A 304 -7.46 -7.93 -11.41
N VAL A 305 -7.26 -8.63 -12.52
CA VAL A 305 -6.77 -8.06 -13.79
C VAL A 305 -7.90 -8.16 -14.80
N ASN A 306 -8.52 -7.02 -15.11
CA ASN A 306 -9.70 -6.96 -15.98
C ASN A 306 -9.36 -6.33 -17.34
N LYS A 307 -10.03 -6.79 -18.39
CA LYS A 307 -9.93 -6.24 -19.75
C LYS A 307 -11.25 -5.59 -20.18
N ALA A 308 -11.16 -4.59 -21.05
CA ALA A 308 -12.31 -3.79 -21.47
C ALA A 308 -13.28 -4.52 -22.42
N ALA A 309 -12.77 -5.44 -23.23
CA ALA A 309 -13.55 -6.26 -24.16
C ALA A 309 -12.87 -7.61 -24.39
N ALA A 310 -13.60 -8.57 -24.98
CA ALA A 310 -13.12 -9.94 -25.18
C ALA A 310 -11.82 -10.01 -26.03
N GLY A 311 -11.67 -9.13 -27.02
CA GLY A 311 -10.48 -9.07 -27.89
C GLY A 311 -9.25 -8.36 -27.28
N ASN A 312 -9.37 -7.78 -26.08
CA ASN A 312 -8.24 -7.17 -25.38
C ASN A 312 -7.47 -8.19 -24.53
N ASP A 313 -6.32 -7.76 -24.02
CA ASP A 313 -5.49 -8.56 -23.12
C ASP A 313 -5.67 -8.16 -21.66
N ALA A 314 -5.76 -9.16 -20.79
CA ALA A 314 -5.56 -9.05 -19.35
C ALA A 314 -4.46 -10.05 -18.96
N ALA A 315 -3.25 -9.56 -18.67
CA ALA A 315 -2.07 -10.40 -18.61
C ALA A 315 -1.05 -9.99 -17.55
N PHE A 316 -0.33 -10.99 -17.04
CA PHE A 316 1.01 -10.81 -16.48
C PHE A 316 2.05 -11.03 -17.59
N ALA A 317 2.93 -10.03 -17.77
CA ALA A 317 3.96 -10.07 -18.81
C ALA A 317 5.35 -10.23 -18.20
N PHE A 318 6.07 -11.26 -18.65
CA PHE A 318 7.45 -11.54 -18.26
C PHE A 318 8.38 -11.09 -19.39
N LYS A 319 9.32 -10.19 -19.07
CA LYS A 319 10.12 -9.47 -20.06
C LYS A 319 11.62 -9.50 -19.75
N THR A 320 12.44 -9.47 -20.80
CA THR A 320 13.89 -9.20 -20.72
C THR A 320 14.19 -7.99 -21.60
N GLY A 321 14.83 -6.96 -21.04
CA GLY A 321 15.15 -5.73 -21.80
C GLY A 321 13.92 -5.06 -22.41
N PHE A 322 12.80 -5.03 -21.69
CA PHE A 322 11.47 -4.54 -22.16
C PHE A 322 10.84 -5.31 -23.32
N SER A 323 11.46 -6.38 -23.81
CA SER A 323 10.90 -7.30 -24.78
C SER A 323 10.14 -8.43 -24.07
N ALA A 324 8.89 -8.66 -24.46
CA ALA A 324 8.09 -9.76 -23.90
C ALA A 324 8.66 -11.13 -24.28
N ARG A 325 8.67 -12.06 -23.32
CA ARG A 325 9.13 -13.44 -23.50
C ARG A 325 8.06 -14.45 -23.12
N ALA A 326 7.22 -14.12 -22.14
CA ALA A 326 6.04 -14.90 -21.80
C ALA A 326 4.88 -14.01 -21.34
N LEU A 327 3.66 -14.45 -21.63
CA LEU A 327 2.41 -13.83 -21.20
C LEU A 327 1.50 -14.91 -20.59
N ILE A 328 0.84 -14.57 -19.49
CA ILE A 328 -0.15 -15.44 -18.83
C ILE A 328 -1.41 -14.62 -18.60
N GLY A 329 -2.55 -15.09 -19.11
CA GLY A 329 -3.83 -14.42 -18.88
C GLY A 329 -4.88 -14.68 -19.96
N LEU A 330 -5.78 -13.72 -20.12
CA LEU A 330 -6.78 -13.68 -21.20
C LEU A 330 -6.19 -12.88 -22.35
N LEU A 331 -5.80 -13.55 -23.43
CA LEU A 331 -4.86 -13.00 -24.43
C LEU A 331 -5.48 -13.02 -25.84
N GLY A 332 -6.15 -11.91 -26.19
CA GLY A 332 -6.87 -11.72 -27.46
C GLY A 332 -8.23 -12.43 -27.53
N ASN A 333 -8.62 -13.12 -26.46
CA ASN A 333 -9.91 -13.81 -26.29
C ASN A 333 -10.15 -14.10 -24.79
N ASP A 334 -11.27 -14.75 -24.46
CA ASP A 334 -11.68 -15.09 -23.09
C ASP A 334 -11.17 -16.45 -22.59
N ASP A 335 -10.32 -17.15 -23.35
CA ASP A 335 -9.66 -18.37 -22.90
C ASP A 335 -8.41 -18.03 -22.08
N PHE A 336 -8.19 -18.77 -21.00
CA PHE A 336 -6.97 -18.62 -20.21
C PHE A 336 -5.81 -19.30 -20.94
N SER A 337 -4.73 -18.57 -21.17
CA SER A 337 -3.64 -19.05 -22.02
C SER A 337 -2.25 -18.64 -21.53
N PHE A 338 -1.27 -19.41 -21.97
CA PHE A 338 0.16 -19.17 -21.80
C PHE A 338 0.77 -19.00 -23.19
N LYS A 339 1.32 -17.82 -23.46
CA LYS A 339 2.03 -17.53 -24.71
C LYS A 339 3.50 -17.28 -24.44
N VAL A 340 4.36 -17.79 -25.31
CA VAL A 340 5.80 -17.55 -25.27
C VAL A 340 6.30 -16.97 -26.58
N SER A 341 7.35 -16.16 -26.50
CA SER A 341 7.93 -15.50 -27.66
C SER A 341 9.45 -15.51 -27.60
N PRO A 342 10.14 -15.91 -28.69
CA PRO A 342 11.60 -15.82 -28.78
C PRO A 342 12.09 -14.37 -28.92
N ASP A 343 11.29 -13.50 -29.54
CA ASP A 343 11.72 -12.17 -30.03
C ASP A 343 10.91 -11.00 -29.46
N GLY A 344 9.72 -11.25 -28.90
CA GLY A 344 8.79 -10.25 -28.39
C GLY A 344 7.74 -9.79 -29.39
N SER A 345 7.75 -10.37 -30.60
CA SER A 345 6.83 -10.05 -31.69
C SER A 345 6.06 -11.28 -32.17
N ALA A 346 6.72 -12.42 -32.33
CA ALA A 346 6.10 -13.69 -32.70
C ALA A 346 5.76 -14.48 -31.44
N PHE A 347 4.48 -14.80 -31.24
CA PHE A 347 4.02 -15.55 -30.07
C PHE A 347 3.48 -16.92 -30.46
N PHE A 348 3.80 -17.91 -29.64
CA PHE A 348 3.27 -19.27 -29.72
C PHE A 348 2.38 -19.54 -28.52
N ASP A 349 1.18 -20.05 -28.78
CA ASP A 349 0.28 -20.55 -27.73
C ASP A 349 0.82 -21.90 -27.23
N ALA A 350 1.34 -21.92 -26.00
CA ALA A 350 1.87 -23.13 -25.39
C ALA A 350 0.76 -23.95 -24.72
N ILE A 351 -0.14 -23.27 -24.01
CA ILE A 351 -1.30 -23.85 -23.33
C ILE A 351 -2.49 -22.92 -23.56
N ARG A 352 -3.64 -23.50 -23.91
CA ARG A 352 -4.94 -22.82 -23.91
C ARG A 352 -5.94 -23.66 -23.11
N ILE A 353 -6.74 -23.01 -22.27
CA ILE A 353 -7.83 -23.67 -21.55
C ILE A 353 -9.13 -23.13 -22.12
N ASP A 354 -9.88 -24.00 -22.79
CA ASP A 354 -11.19 -23.63 -23.33
C ASP A 354 -12.12 -23.22 -22.18
N ARG A 355 -12.61 -21.99 -22.23
CA ARG A 355 -13.43 -21.41 -21.15
C ARG A 355 -14.76 -22.13 -20.93
N THR A 356 -15.26 -22.88 -21.91
CA THR A 356 -16.59 -23.50 -21.86
C THR A 356 -16.53 -24.89 -21.23
N SER A 357 -15.49 -25.67 -21.56
CA SER A 357 -15.32 -27.06 -21.16
C SER A 357 -14.26 -27.26 -20.08
N GLY A 358 -13.37 -26.29 -19.88
CA GLY A 358 -12.20 -26.42 -19.00
C GLY A 358 -11.12 -27.35 -19.58
N GLN A 359 -11.22 -27.75 -20.85
CA GLN A 359 -10.25 -28.63 -21.49
C GLN A 359 -8.96 -27.89 -21.81
N VAL A 360 -7.84 -28.57 -21.55
CA VAL A 360 -6.50 -28.09 -21.90
C VAL A 360 -6.19 -28.49 -23.32
N GLU A 361 -5.85 -27.51 -24.14
CA GLU A 361 -5.28 -27.67 -25.47
C GLU A 361 -3.78 -27.38 -25.41
N LEU A 362 -3.01 -28.19 -26.15
CA LEU A 362 -1.58 -27.99 -26.42
C LEU A 362 -1.43 -27.70 -27.91
N PRO A 363 -1.49 -26.42 -28.33
CA PRO A 363 -1.51 -26.07 -29.76
C PRO A 363 -0.22 -26.42 -30.49
N GLN A 364 0.89 -26.55 -29.76
CA GLN A 364 2.16 -27.06 -30.27
C GLN A 364 2.26 -28.58 -30.03
N PRO A 365 2.94 -29.35 -30.91
CA PRO A 365 3.17 -30.77 -30.68
C PRO A 365 3.83 -31.04 -29.32
N THR A 366 3.25 -31.95 -28.54
CA THR A 366 3.81 -32.35 -27.25
C THR A 366 5.06 -33.20 -27.47
N VAL A 367 6.22 -32.66 -27.10
CA VAL A 367 7.46 -33.42 -27.06
C VAL A 367 7.55 -34.15 -25.72
N LEU A 368 7.35 -35.47 -25.74
CA LEU A 368 7.45 -36.32 -24.54
C LEU A 368 8.91 -36.81 -24.40
N PRO A 369 9.62 -36.47 -23.30
CA PRO A 369 10.97 -36.97 -23.08
C PRO A 369 10.96 -38.49 -22.84
N GLY A 370 11.85 -39.22 -23.51
CA GLY A 370 11.99 -40.66 -23.33
C GLY A 370 12.56 -41.01 -21.96
N LEU A 371 11.74 -41.56 -21.07
CA LEU A 371 12.17 -42.02 -19.76
C LEU A 371 13.01 -43.30 -19.87
N SER A 372 14.05 -43.42 -19.04
CA SER A 372 14.91 -44.63 -18.97
C SER A 372 14.27 -45.80 -18.21
N ALA A 373 13.22 -45.54 -17.44
CA ALA A 373 12.44 -46.53 -16.72
C ALA A 373 10.95 -46.13 -16.71
N ALA A 374 10.06 -47.09 -16.45
CA ALA A 374 8.65 -46.79 -16.26
C ALA A 374 8.45 -45.88 -15.02
N PRO A 375 7.56 -44.87 -15.09
CA PRO A 375 7.21 -44.04 -13.94
C PRO A 375 6.43 -44.86 -12.92
N THR A 376 6.27 -44.32 -11.71
CA THR A 376 5.44 -44.95 -10.69
C THR A 376 3.97 -45.04 -11.15
N PRO A 377 3.22 -46.08 -10.73
CA PRO A 377 1.83 -46.24 -11.12
C PRO A 377 0.98 -45.03 -10.70
N PRO A 378 0.10 -44.50 -11.57
CA PRO A 378 -0.76 -43.39 -11.21
C PRO A 378 -1.84 -43.81 -10.18
N PRO A 379 -2.42 -42.87 -9.42
CA PRO A 379 -3.53 -43.16 -8.52
C PRO A 379 -4.74 -43.81 -9.23
N ALA A 380 -5.56 -44.52 -8.46
CA ALA A 380 -6.80 -45.12 -8.97
C ALA A 380 -7.66 -44.09 -9.73
N GLY A 381 -8.24 -44.52 -10.86
CA GLY A 381 -9.03 -43.66 -11.75
C GLY A 381 -8.22 -42.76 -12.70
N LYS A 382 -6.88 -42.83 -12.66
CA LYS A 382 -6.00 -42.04 -13.53
C LYS A 382 -5.16 -42.94 -14.45
N ALA A 383 -4.67 -42.39 -15.55
CA ALA A 383 -3.70 -43.02 -16.44
C ALA A 383 -2.59 -42.01 -16.76
N SER A 384 -1.37 -42.51 -16.98
CA SER A 384 -0.25 -41.68 -17.43
C SER A 384 0.05 -41.99 -18.89
N VAL A 385 0.26 -40.95 -19.70
CA VAL A 385 0.82 -41.04 -21.06
C VAL A 385 2.22 -40.46 -21.02
N TYR A 386 3.22 -41.20 -21.49
CA TYR A 386 4.63 -40.80 -21.45
C TYR A 386 5.41 -41.47 -22.57
N ALA A 387 6.61 -40.97 -22.85
CA ALA A 387 7.54 -41.68 -23.72
C ALA A 387 8.51 -42.52 -22.86
N ARG A 388 8.79 -43.77 -23.27
CA ARG A 388 9.86 -44.59 -22.70
C ARG A 388 10.90 -44.90 -23.77
N ASN A 389 12.18 -44.67 -23.45
CA ASN A 389 13.27 -45.02 -24.34
C ASN A 389 13.55 -46.54 -24.30
N ARG A 390 13.56 -47.20 -25.46
CA ARG A 390 13.94 -48.61 -25.62
C ARG A 390 14.94 -48.70 -26.78
N ALA A 391 16.21 -49.00 -26.49
CA ALA A 391 17.31 -49.06 -27.48
C ALA A 391 17.43 -47.79 -28.36
N GLY A 392 17.26 -46.60 -27.76
CA GLY A 392 17.34 -45.32 -28.48
C GLY A 392 16.07 -44.92 -29.24
N ALA A 393 15.03 -45.76 -29.25
CA ALA A 393 13.72 -45.44 -29.81
C ALA A 393 12.72 -45.09 -28.69
N PRO A 394 12.12 -43.88 -28.68
CA PRO A 394 11.08 -43.54 -27.72
C PRO A 394 9.73 -44.13 -28.13
N TRP A 395 9.08 -44.83 -27.21
CA TRP A 395 7.75 -45.40 -27.36
C TRP A 395 6.74 -44.62 -26.54
N ILE A 396 5.57 -44.31 -27.11
CA ILE A 396 4.46 -43.73 -26.35
C ILE A 396 3.78 -44.85 -25.57
N ASP A 397 3.83 -44.76 -24.25
CA ASP A 397 3.31 -45.75 -23.32
C ASP A 397 2.14 -45.20 -22.51
N VAL A 398 1.26 -46.11 -22.11
CA VAL A 398 0.21 -45.87 -21.12
C VAL A 398 0.50 -46.70 -19.87
N MET A 399 0.53 -46.04 -18.72
CA MET A 399 0.59 -46.70 -17.40
C MET A 399 -0.78 -46.65 -16.72
N ARG A 400 -1.25 -47.81 -16.27
CA ARG A 400 -2.48 -47.94 -15.47
C ARG A 400 -2.17 -47.95 -13.97
N PRO A 401 -3.17 -47.71 -13.10
CA PRO A 401 -2.98 -47.75 -11.64
C PRO A 401 -2.50 -49.08 -11.09
N SER A 402 -2.68 -50.18 -11.84
CA SER A 402 -2.16 -51.51 -11.48
C SER A 402 -0.65 -51.65 -11.62
N GLY A 403 0.06 -50.59 -12.08
CA GLY A 403 1.47 -50.65 -12.45
C GLY A 403 1.75 -51.38 -13.75
N ARG A 404 0.68 -51.72 -14.49
CA ARG A 404 0.80 -52.31 -15.82
C ARG A 404 0.99 -51.20 -16.84
N ASP A 405 2.12 -51.25 -17.51
CA ASP A 405 2.49 -50.38 -18.61
C ASP A 405 2.42 -51.13 -19.95
N PHE A 406 2.09 -50.42 -21.02
CA PHE A 406 2.16 -50.95 -22.38
C PHE A 406 2.33 -49.83 -23.39
N PRO A 407 3.08 -50.07 -24.49
CA PRO A 407 3.12 -49.15 -25.61
C PRO A 407 1.76 -49.06 -26.30
N LEU A 408 1.46 -47.88 -26.83
CA LEU A 408 0.39 -47.70 -27.79
C LEU A 408 0.75 -48.43 -29.09
N GLN A 409 -0.18 -49.23 -29.58
CA GLN A 409 0.02 -50.03 -30.78
C GLN A 409 -0.14 -49.17 -32.04
N PRO A 410 0.81 -49.23 -32.99
CA PRO A 410 0.66 -48.63 -34.31
C PRO A 410 -0.52 -49.23 -35.10
N HIS A 411 -1.00 -48.51 -36.11
CA HIS A 411 -2.11 -48.96 -36.96
C HIS A 411 -1.73 -50.22 -37.78
N PHE A 412 -2.55 -51.27 -37.76
CA PHE A 412 -2.20 -52.59 -38.33
C PHE A 412 -2.04 -52.60 -39.85
N GLY A 413 -2.57 -51.58 -40.54
CA GLY A 413 -2.36 -51.42 -41.99
C GLY A 413 -0.98 -50.86 -42.35
N VAL A 414 -0.31 -50.17 -41.41
CA VAL A 414 0.97 -49.50 -41.64
C VAL A 414 2.13 -50.44 -41.31
N ASN A 415 2.11 -51.07 -40.13
CA ASN A 415 3.12 -52.04 -39.74
C ASN A 415 2.68 -53.47 -40.09
N ARG A 416 3.63 -54.35 -40.42
CA ARG A 416 3.30 -55.75 -40.73
C ARG A 416 3.29 -56.55 -39.43
N ILE A 417 2.09 -56.95 -39.02
CA ILE A 417 1.90 -57.79 -37.84
C ILE A 417 1.78 -59.26 -38.24
N ALA A 418 2.28 -60.11 -37.35
CA ALA A 418 2.07 -61.55 -37.35
C ALA A 418 1.73 -62.00 -35.94
N ASN A 419 0.73 -62.87 -35.78
CA ASN A 419 0.39 -63.42 -34.47
C ASN A 419 -0.02 -64.88 -34.54
N TRP A 420 0.20 -65.57 -33.41
CA TRP A 420 -0.42 -66.84 -33.09
C TRP A 420 -1.24 -66.69 -31.81
N SER A 421 -2.50 -67.11 -31.84
CA SER A 421 -3.42 -66.95 -30.72
C SER A 421 -4.17 -68.25 -30.39
N PRO A 422 -4.56 -68.46 -29.11
CA PRO A 422 -5.30 -69.64 -28.71
C PRO A 422 -6.67 -69.74 -29.40
N SER A 423 -7.08 -70.96 -29.74
CA SER A 423 -8.40 -71.30 -30.29
C SER A 423 -9.17 -72.23 -29.33
N VAL A 424 -10.22 -72.90 -29.82
CA VAL A 424 -11.11 -73.79 -29.04
C VAL A 424 -11.08 -75.26 -29.50
N SER A 425 -10.09 -75.66 -30.31
CA SER A 425 -10.00 -77.03 -30.87
C SER A 425 -8.55 -77.55 -30.86
N THR A 426 -8.08 -78.22 -31.91
CA THR A 426 -6.69 -78.71 -32.05
C THR A 426 -5.79 -77.78 -32.87
N THR A 427 -6.33 -76.66 -33.36
CA THR A 427 -5.62 -75.67 -34.19
C THR A 427 -5.30 -74.39 -33.42
N ILE A 428 -4.21 -73.74 -33.79
CA ILE A 428 -3.84 -72.41 -33.30
C ILE A 428 -4.25 -71.41 -34.37
N THR A 429 -4.84 -70.29 -33.96
CA THR A 429 -5.24 -69.23 -34.89
C THR A 429 -3.99 -68.47 -35.31
N THR A 430 -3.75 -68.33 -36.61
CA THR A 430 -2.58 -67.64 -37.14
C THR A 430 -2.97 -66.47 -38.03
N GLU A 431 -2.30 -65.35 -37.86
CA GLU A 431 -2.39 -64.17 -38.72
C GLU A 431 -0.97 -63.78 -39.17
N GLY A 432 -0.78 -63.51 -40.46
CA GLY A 432 0.49 -63.04 -41.02
C GLY A 432 1.65 -64.06 -41.07
N LEU A 433 1.59 -65.16 -40.30
CA LEU A 433 2.69 -66.14 -40.23
C LEU A 433 2.21 -67.58 -39.94
N PRO A 434 2.53 -68.56 -40.80
CA PRO A 434 2.10 -69.95 -40.61
C PRO A 434 2.78 -70.61 -39.42
N ILE A 435 2.16 -71.64 -38.85
CA ILE A 435 2.73 -72.42 -37.74
C ILE A 435 2.85 -73.90 -38.10
N THR A 436 3.98 -74.51 -37.76
CA THR A 436 4.22 -75.96 -37.81
C THR A 436 4.47 -76.44 -36.38
N SER A 437 3.70 -77.43 -35.93
CA SER A 437 3.82 -78.02 -34.59
C SER A 437 4.34 -79.46 -34.68
N VAL A 438 5.31 -79.80 -33.84
CA VAL A 438 5.76 -81.18 -33.58
C VAL A 438 5.43 -81.49 -32.13
N GLY A 439 4.53 -82.46 -31.93
CA GLY A 439 3.86 -82.72 -30.64
C GLY A 439 2.34 -82.51 -30.74
N THR A 440 1.64 -82.76 -29.63
CA THR A 440 0.18 -82.64 -29.56
C THR A 440 -0.22 -81.24 -29.09
N VAL A 441 -1.01 -80.54 -29.91
CA VAL A 441 -1.64 -79.26 -29.54
C VAL A 441 -2.98 -79.52 -28.86
N SER A 442 -3.19 -78.89 -27.71
CA SER A 442 -4.47 -78.91 -26.97
C SER A 442 -4.77 -77.54 -26.37
N HIS A 443 -6.03 -77.26 -26.03
CA HIS A 443 -6.44 -76.01 -25.38
C HIS A 443 -7.01 -76.31 -24.00
N PRO A 444 -6.24 -76.09 -22.92
CA PRO A 444 -6.73 -76.35 -21.57
C PRO A 444 -7.94 -75.49 -21.21
N THR A 445 -8.89 -76.05 -20.46
CA THR A 445 -10.04 -75.32 -19.91
C THR A 445 -9.61 -74.19 -18.99
N LEU A 446 -10.30 -73.06 -19.06
CA LEU A 446 -10.10 -71.93 -18.14
C LEU A 446 -10.52 -72.31 -16.72
N ALA A 447 -9.69 -71.96 -15.74
CA ALA A 447 -10.00 -72.11 -14.32
C ALA A 447 -9.49 -70.91 -13.51
N ALA A 448 -10.21 -70.54 -12.45
CA ALA A 448 -9.90 -69.39 -11.60
C ALA A 448 -8.88 -69.71 -10.48
N THR A 449 -7.99 -70.68 -10.68
CA THR A 449 -7.10 -71.21 -9.62
C THR A 449 -5.75 -70.51 -9.55
N ASN A 450 -5.23 -70.01 -10.67
CA ASN A 450 -4.01 -69.22 -10.77
C ASN A 450 -3.98 -68.47 -12.10
N LEU A 451 -2.97 -67.60 -12.28
CA LEU A 451 -2.85 -66.79 -13.49
C LEU A 451 -2.72 -67.64 -14.77
N ALA A 452 -1.88 -68.68 -14.77
CA ALA A 452 -1.71 -69.56 -15.93
C ALA A 452 -3.02 -70.24 -16.35
N ALA A 453 -3.80 -70.71 -15.38
CA ALA A 453 -5.07 -71.41 -15.60
C ALA A 453 -6.21 -70.48 -16.02
N SER A 454 -6.17 -69.20 -15.64
CA SER A 454 -7.23 -68.21 -15.93
C SER A 454 -7.09 -67.54 -17.30
N MET A 455 -5.96 -67.73 -17.98
CA MET A 455 -5.70 -67.21 -19.33
C MET A 455 -6.04 -68.22 -20.42
N ARG A 456 -6.57 -67.72 -21.55
CA ARG A 456 -6.66 -68.49 -22.80
C ARG A 456 -5.24 -68.83 -23.26
N ARG A 457 -5.01 -70.09 -23.58
CA ARG A 457 -3.71 -70.63 -23.99
C ARG A 457 -3.87 -71.92 -24.79
N TRP A 458 -2.88 -72.25 -25.60
CA TRP A 458 -2.70 -73.62 -26.09
C TRP A 458 -1.54 -74.27 -25.34
N ARG A 459 -1.54 -75.61 -25.33
CA ARG A 459 -0.52 -76.47 -24.76
C ARG A 459 0.08 -77.32 -25.87
N LEU A 460 1.40 -77.37 -25.91
CA LEU A 460 2.14 -78.29 -26.77
C LEU A 460 2.82 -79.36 -25.91
N THR A 461 2.52 -80.62 -26.20
CA THR A 461 3.06 -81.77 -25.46
C THR A 461 3.89 -82.65 -26.39
N SER A 462 5.11 -83.02 -25.99
CA SER A 462 5.96 -83.94 -26.76
C SER A 462 5.45 -85.38 -26.71
N ALA A 463 6.00 -86.26 -27.55
CA ALA A 463 5.91 -87.70 -27.31
C ALA A 463 6.64 -88.08 -26.00
N ALA A 464 6.21 -89.18 -25.36
CA ALA A 464 6.78 -89.70 -24.12
C ALA A 464 7.92 -90.70 -24.38
N VAL A 465 8.87 -90.33 -25.25
CA VAL A 465 10.07 -91.13 -25.54
C VAL A 465 11.32 -90.25 -25.47
N VAL A 466 12.49 -90.88 -25.36
CA VAL A 466 13.79 -90.20 -25.33
C VAL A 466 13.98 -89.37 -26.61
N ASP A 467 14.65 -88.23 -26.49
CA ASP A 467 14.95 -87.33 -27.62
C ASP A 467 13.70 -86.95 -28.43
N SER A 468 12.61 -86.62 -27.73
CA SER A 468 11.38 -86.08 -28.31
C SER A 468 11.23 -84.60 -28.04
N VAL A 469 10.45 -83.91 -28.86
CA VAL A 469 10.27 -82.45 -28.80
C VAL A 469 8.80 -82.05 -28.75
N ALA A 470 8.55 -80.97 -28.03
CA ALA A 470 7.45 -80.05 -28.24
C ALA A 470 8.04 -78.83 -28.97
N ASP A 471 7.92 -78.79 -30.30
CA ASP A 471 8.49 -77.74 -31.16
C ASP A 471 7.38 -77.01 -31.94
N GLN A 472 7.34 -75.69 -31.84
CA GLN A 472 6.53 -74.82 -32.67
C GLN A 472 7.38 -73.80 -33.39
N ARG A 473 7.17 -73.72 -34.69
CA ARG A 473 7.97 -72.88 -35.59
C ARG A 473 7.13 -72.30 -36.71
N SER A 474 7.59 -71.18 -37.25
CA SER A 474 7.09 -70.71 -38.53
C SER A 474 7.78 -71.44 -39.69
N ALA A 475 7.01 -71.74 -40.74
CA ALA A 475 7.55 -72.24 -42.01
C ALA A 475 8.08 -71.10 -42.91
N GLY A 476 7.83 -69.83 -42.54
CA GLY A 476 8.34 -68.63 -43.22
C GLY A 476 9.22 -67.77 -42.33
N TRP A 477 10.11 -67.00 -42.96
CA TRP A 477 10.89 -65.96 -42.30
C TRP A 477 9.99 -64.81 -41.83
N ALA A 478 10.26 -64.26 -40.65
CA ALA A 478 9.40 -63.26 -40.03
C ALA A 478 10.05 -61.88 -39.93
N CYS A 479 11.31 -61.81 -39.52
CA CYS A 479 11.99 -60.53 -39.28
C CYS A 479 13.51 -60.63 -39.47
N TRP A 480 14.18 -59.48 -39.50
CA TRP A 480 15.63 -59.33 -39.58
C TRP A 480 16.01 -57.95 -39.03
N ARG A 481 17.24 -57.77 -38.52
CA ARG A 481 17.64 -56.51 -37.88
C ARG A 481 17.74 -55.33 -38.86
N GLY A 482 18.07 -55.62 -40.13
CA GLY A 482 18.28 -54.59 -41.15
C GLY A 482 19.75 -54.18 -41.25
N ASN A 483 20.17 -53.78 -42.46
CA ASN A 483 21.56 -53.42 -42.78
C ASN A 483 21.71 -52.03 -43.43
N ALA A 484 20.63 -51.25 -43.49
CA ALA A 484 20.63 -49.86 -43.97
C ALA A 484 19.50 -49.05 -43.31
N ALA A 485 19.64 -47.73 -43.28
CA ALA A 485 18.65 -46.84 -42.65
C ALA A 485 17.24 -47.07 -43.22
N GLY A 486 16.25 -47.24 -42.32
CA GLY A 486 14.86 -47.50 -42.69
C GLY A 486 14.57 -48.93 -43.18
N LEU A 487 15.47 -49.89 -42.94
CA LEU A 487 15.24 -51.32 -43.23
C LEU A 487 15.31 -52.16 -41.96
N GLY A 488 14.52 -53.24 -41.93
CA GLY A 488 14.45 -54.15 -40.80
C GLY A 488 13.70 -53.53 -39.62
N GLY A 489 14.13 -53.88 -38.41
CA GLY A 489 13.45 -53.48 -37.19
C GLY A 489 12.23 -54.35 -36.91
N TRP A 490 12.06 -54.72 -35.64
CA TRP A 490 10.98 -55.60 -35.23
C TRP A 490 10.73 -55.58 -33.74
N THR A 491 9.52 -55.94 -33.35
CA THR A 491 9.13 -56.25 -31.97
C THR A 491 8.52 -57.64 -31.92
N PHE A 492 9.06 -58.50 -31.09
CA PHE A 492 8.55 -59.84 -30.81
C PHE A 492 8.06 -59.93 -29.37
N VAL A 493 6.88 -60.48 -29.17
CA VAL A 493 6.31 -60.72 -27.85
C VAL A 493 5.77 -62.15 -27.80
N THR A 494 6.10 -62.89 -26.74
CA THR A 494 5.45 -64.17 -26.47
C THR A 494 5.16 -64.32 -24.98
N ARG A 495 4.07 -64.99 -24.66
CA ARG A 495 3.71 -65.32 -23.28
C ARG A 495 3.65 -66.83 -23.11
N ILE A 496 4.50 -67.35 -22.22
CA ILE A 496 4.71 -68.78 -22.01
C ILE A 496 4.55 -69.19 -20.55
N SER A 497 4.22 -70.45 -20.33
CA SER A 497 4.18 -71.10 -19.02
C SER A 497 4.67 -72.54 -19.17
N LEU A 498 5.46 -73.03 -18.21
CA LEU A 498 5.92 -74.42 -18.23
C LEU A 498 4.88 -75.31 -17.53
N THR A 499 4.51 -76.42 -18.15
CA THR A 499 3.49 -77.35 -17.64
C THR A 499 4.13 -78.62 -17.12
N THR A 500 5.03 -79.22 -17.90
CA THR A 500 5.73 -80.45 -17.52
C THR A 500 7.20 -80.32 -17.87
N LEU A 501 8.04 -80.53 -16.86
CA LEU A 501 9.50 -80.42 -16.97
C LEU A 501 10.15 -81.71 -16.49
N LEU A 502 11.25 -82.09 -17.15
CA LEU A 502 12.05 -83.24 -16.79
C LEU A 502 13.39 -82.81 -16.18
N ALA A 503 14.12 -83.78 -15.63
CA ALA A 503 15.42 -83.55 -15.02
C ALA A 503 16.51 -83.17 -16.05
N THR A 504 16.33 -83.58 -17.31
CA THR A 504 17.22 -83.30 -18.45
C THR A 504 16.43 -82.67 -19.60
N GLY A 505 17.14 -82.14 -20.59
CA GLY A 505 16.56 -81.43 -21.74
C GLY A 505 16.73 -79.91 -21.67
N MET A 506 16.23 -79.21 -22.67
CA MET A 506 16.35 -77.76 -22.83
C MET A 506 15.03 -77.12 -23.26
N GLY A 507 14.85 -75.85 -22.91
CA GLY A 507 13.80 -74.98 -23.42
C GLY A 507 14.38 -73.75 -24.11
N PHE A 508 13.81 -73.34 -25.24
CA PHE A 508 14.13 -72.09 -25.94
C PHE A 508 12.85 -71.46 -26.49
N PHE A 509 12.66 -70.18 -26.23
CA PHE A 509 11.49 -69.42 -26.64
C PHE A 509 11.96 -68.04 -27.13
N GLY A 510 11.72 -67.74 -28.40
CA GLY A 510 12.21 -66.52 -29.01
C GLY A 510 12.22 -66.59 -30.53
N LEU A 511 13.26 -66.01 -31.12
CA LEU A 511 13.51 -65.95 -32.54
C LEU A 511 14.74 -66.78 -32.91
N TYR A 512 14.63 -67.55 -33.98
CA TYR A 512 15.67 -68.48 -34.43
C TYR A 512 15.89 -68.37 -35.95
N GLY A 513 17.14 -68.43 -36.38
CA GLY A 513 17.59 -68.35 -37.76
C GLY A 513 17.41 -69.64 -38.55
N SER A 514 16.30 -70.35 -38.33
CA SER A 514 15.92 -71.56 -39.06
C SER A 514 14.41 -71.74 -39.08
N THR A 515 13.85 -72.02 -40.26
CA THR A 515 12.46 -72.46 -40.45
C THR A 515 12.33 -73.99 -40.45
N ALA A 516 13.45 -74.72 -40.45
CA ALA A 516 13.48 -76.18 -40.43
C ALA A 516 13.26 -76.74 -39.00
N ALA A 517 13.08 -78.06 -38.91
CA ALA A 517 13.09 -78.74 -37.62
C ALA A 517 14.47 -78.62 -36.97
N LEU A 518 14.50 -78.34 -35.67
CA LEU A 518 15.73 -78.39 -34.89
C LEU A 518 16.01 -79.84 -34.47
N ALA A 519 17.27 -80.15 -34.17
CA ALA A 519 17.66 -81.46 -33.69
C ALA A 519 16.92 -81.77 -32.37
N THR A 520 16.38 -82.99 -32.23
CA THR A 520 15.60 -83.34 -31.04
C THR A 520 16.44 -83.45 -29.78
N ASN A 521 17.73 -83.76 -29.95
CA ASN A 521 18.77 -83.77 -28.91
C ASN A 521 19.54 -82.44 -28.78
N LEU A 522 19.01 -81.33 -29.34
CA LEU A 522 19.63 -80.01 -29.21
C LEU A 522 19.88 -79.70 -27.73
N THR A 523 21.03 -79.10 -27.44
CA THR A 523 21.37 -78.52 -26.13
C THR A 523 21.45 -77.01 -26.25
N LEU A 524 21.21 -76.30 -25.14
CA LEU A 524 21.25 -74.85 -25.17
C LEU A 524 22.62 -74.31 -25.59
N ALA A 525 23.72 -75.00 -25.25
CA ALA A 525 25.08 -74.62 -25.64
C ALA A 525 25.39 -74.77 -27.15
N ALA A 526 24.49 -75.40 -27.91
CA ALA A 526 24.60 -75.56 -29.36
C ALA A 526 23.56 -74.72 -30.12
N ALA A 527 22.80 -73.85 -29.44
CA ALA A 527 21.84 -72.98 -30.10
C ALA A 527 22.56 -71.84 -30.84
N VAL A 528 22.26 -71.67 -32.13
CA VAL A 528 22.91 -70.70 -33.00
C VAL A 528 21.93 -69.80 -33.74
N ASN A 529 22.38 -68.63 -34.22
CA ASN A 529 21.56 -67.64 -34.95
C ASN A 529 20.24 -67.34 -34.23
N CYS A 530 20.27 -67.06 -32.94
CA CYS A 530 19.07 -66.99 -32.14
C CYS A 530 19.08 -65.82 -31.16
N ILE A 531 17.90 -65.41 -30.74
CA ILE A 531 17.70 -64.48 -29.63
C ILE A 531 16.40 -64.81 -28.92
N GLY A 532 16.45 -64.95 -27.60
CA GLY A 532 15.31 -65.47 -26.84
C GLY A 532 15.62 -65.69 -25.38
N ILE A 533 14.75 -66.45 -24.72
CA ILE A 533 15.01 -66.98 -23.39
C ILE A 533 15.05 -68.51 -23.44
N GLY A 534 15.86 -69.09 -22.58
CA GLY A 534 15.98 -70.55 -22.53
C GLY A 534 16.63 -71.06 -21.27
N PHE A 535 16.75 -72.38 -21.20
CA PHE A 535 17.42 -73.08 -20.12
C PHE A 535 17.90 -74.46 -20.56
N GLN A 536 18.87 -75.00 -19.83
CA GLN A 536 19.33 -76.39 -19.93
C GLN A 536 19.10 -77.05 -18.56
N ARG A 537 18.18 -78.02 -18.49
CA ARG A 537 17.91 -78.78 -17.27
C ARG A 537 19.11 -79.65 -16.92
N GLY A 538 19.47 -79.68 -15.63
CA GLY A 538 20.69 -80.28 -15.12
C GLY A 538 21.88 -79.32 -15.03
N THR A 539 21.83 -78.17 -15.72
CA THR A 539 22.87 -77.13 -15.68
C THR A 539 22.34 -75.83 -15.08
N HIS A 540 21.16 -75.38 -15.50
CA HIS A 540 20.55 -74.12 -15.07
C HIS A 540 19.39 -74.36 -14.11
N THR A 541 19.30 -73.53 -13.08
CA THR A 541 18.14 -73.44 -12.17
C THR A 541 17.28 -72.21 -12.43
N ARG A 542 17.81 -71.26 -13.21
CA ARG A 542 17.18 -69.97 -13.56
C ARG A 542 17.15 -69.79 -15.06
N TRP A 543 16.15 -69.06 -15.56
CA TRP A 543 16.04 -68.70 -16.97
C TRP A 543 17.24 -67.87 -17.41
N GLN A 544 17.68 -68.12 -18.64
CA GLN A 544 18.77 -67.42 -19.27
C GLN A 544 18.22 -66.62 -20.45
N LEU A 545 18.67 -65.37 -20.61
CA LEU A 545 18.62 -64.68 -21.88
C LEU A 545 19.68 -65.29 -22.81
N VAL A 546 19.31 -65.59 -24.04
CA VAL A 546 20.12 -66.31 -25.03
C VAL A 546 20.30 -65.42 -26.26
N ALA A 547 21.52 -65.23 -26.71
CA ALA A 547 21.85 -64.59 -27.98
C ALA A 547 22.97 -65.37 -28.68
N ASN A 548 22.90 -65.51 -30.01
CA ASN A 548 24.02 -66.01 -30.80
C ASN A 548 24.05 -65.46 -32.23
N ASP A 549 25.26 -65.19 -32.73
CA ASP A 549 25.52 -64.63 -34.05
C ASP A 549 25.59 -65.64 -35.22
N GLY A 550 25.47 -66.94 -34.92
CA GLY A 550 25.61 -68.04 -35.87
C GLY A 550 26.90 -68.83 -35.71
N THR A 551 27.80 -68.40 -34.82
CA THR A 551 29.10 -69.05 -34.57
C THR A 551 29.33 -69.28 -33.07
N GLY A 552 30.09 -70.34 -32.73
CA GLY A 552 30.43 -70.65 -31.34
C GLY A 552 29.23 -71.07 -30.47
N ALA A 553 29.44 -71.04 -29.15
CA ALA A 553 28.39 -71.27 -28.16
C ALA A 553 27.63 -69.96 -27.90
N PRO A 554 26.31 -70.01 -27.64
CA PRO A 554 25.52 -68.81 -27.38
C PRO A 554 25.95 -68.11 -26.09
N THR A 555 25.88 -66.80 -26.10
CA THR A 555 25.96 -65.97 -24.90
C THR A 555 24.71 -66.18 -24.05
N LEU A 556 24.91 -66.62 -22.80
CA LEU A 556 23.86 -66.86 -21.82
C LEU A 556 23.98 -65.85 -20.67
N THR A 557 22.91 -65.07 -20.45
CA THR A 557 22.84 -64.14 -19.31
C THR A 557 21.79 -64.61 -18.32
N ASP A 558 22.20 -64.82 -17.07
CA ASP A 558 21.30 -65.26 -16.00
C ASP A 558 20.35 -64.13 -15.58
N MET A 559 19.04 -64.41 -15.58
CA MET A 559 18.01 -63.41 -15.31
C MET A 559 17.77 -63.14 -13.82
N GLY A 560 18.42 -63.87 -12.93
CA GLY A 560 18.34 -63.67 -11.48
C GLY A 560 17.29 -64.53 -10.79
N ALA A 561 17.30 -64.49 -9.45
CA ALA A 561 16.56 -65.43 -8.60
C ALA A 561 15.04 -65.39 -8.79
N SER A 562 14.48 -64.24 -9.17
CA SER A 562 13.05 -64.09 -9.46
C SER A 562 12.59 -64.84 -10.72
N PHE A 563 13.52 -65.33 -11.55
CA PHE A 563 13.23 -66.07 -12.78
C PHE A 563 13.69 -67.53 -12.65
N ALA A 564 13.22 -68.24 -11.64
CA ALA A 564 13.47 -69.67 -11.46
C ALA A 564 12.76 -70.52 -12.52
N ILE A 565 13.37 -71.63 -12.93
CA ILE A 565 12.77 -72.58 -13.87
C ILE A 565 11.78 -73.47 -13.10
N ALA A 566 10.49 -73.12 -13.14
CA ALA A 566 9.42 -73.82 -12.45
C ALA A 566 8.17 -73.98 -13.32
N THR A 567 7.32 -74.94 -12.96
CA THR A 567 5.98 -75.06 -13.56
C THR A 567 5.02 -74.04 -12.95
N GLY A 568 3.98 -73.65 -13.70
CA GLY A 568 2.93 -72.74 -13.22
C GLY A 568 3.30 -71.25 -13.18
N GLY A 569 4.56 -70.89 -13.44
CA GLY A 569 4.96 -69.50 -13.70
C GLY A 569 4.48 -69.01 -15.08
N VAL A 570 4.30 -67.70 -15.22
CA VAL A 570 3.89 -67.06 -16.49
C VAL A 570 4.92 -66.00 -16.85
N LEU A 571 5.64 -66.21 -17.94
CA LEU A 571 6.61 -65.23 -18.44
C LEU A 571 6.11 -64.56 -19.70
N THR A 572 6.18 -63.23 -19.75
CA THR A 572 6.06 -62.48 -21.01
C THR A 572 7.43 -62.00 -21.43
N LEU A 573 7.87 -62.47 -22.58
CA LEU A 573 9.09 -62.03 -23.24
C LEU A 573 8.73 -60.95 -24.26
N PHE A 574 9.44 -59.83 -24.22
CA PHE A 574 9.48 -58.81 -25.26
C PHE A 574 10.91 -58.72 -25.77
N ILE A 575 11.08 -58.69 -27.09
CA ILE A 575 12.38 -58.44 -27.73
C ILE A 575 12.13 -57.43 -28.84
N ALA A 576 12.92 -56.37 -28.88
CA ALA A 576 12.79 -55.33 -29.89
C ALA A 576 14.15 -54.94 -30.47
N ALA A 577 14.23 -54.83 -31.79
CA ALA A 577 15.37 -54.31 -32.52
C ALA A 577 14.92 -53.08 -33.30
N PRO A 578 15.58 -51.92 -33.18
CA PRO A 578 15.30 -50.79 -34.06
C PRO A 578 15.76 -51.09 -35.50
N PRO A 579 15.19 -50.44 -36.53
CA PRO A 579 15.63 -50.59 -37.92
C PRO A 579 17.11 -50.28 -38.07
N ASN A 580 17.89 -51.22 -38.62
CA ASN A 580 19.34 -51.12 -38.75
C ASN A 580 20.06 -50.86 -37.41
N GLY A 581 19.50 -51.37 -36.32
CA GLY A 581 20.04 -51.24 -34.97
C GLY A 581 21.28 -52.09 -34.72
N SER A 582 22.27 -51.52 -34.05
CA SER A 582 23.44 -52.25 -33.54
C SER A 582 23.16 -53.03 -32.26
N SER A 583 22.03 -52.77 -31.59
CA SER A 583 21.60 -53.44 -30.36
C SER A 583 20.20 -54.04 -30.48
N VAL A 584 19.89 -54.97 -29.58
CA VAL A 584 18.54 -55.54 -29.39
C VAL A 584 18.20 -55.41 -27.91
N TRP A 585 17.01 -54.92 -27.61
CA TRP A 585 16.50 -54.84 -26.24
C TRP A 585 15.62 -56.05 -25.94
N ALA A 586 15.81 -56.66 -24.77
CA ALA A 586 14.97 -57.74 -24.27
C ALA A 586 14.40 -57.37 -22.89
N ARG A 587 13.11 -57.68 -22.69
CA ARG A 587 12.42 -57.58 -21.40
C ARG A 587 11.70 -58.88 -21.12
N VAL A 588 11.79 -59.35 -19.89
CA VAL A 588 10.98 -60.45 -19.41
C VAL A 588 10.26 -60.03 -18.15
N VAL A 589 8.96 -60.27 -18.12
CA VAL A 589 8.12 -60.04 -16.95
C VAL A 589 7.64 -61.39 -16.45
N ASP A 590 7.90 -61.68 -15.18
CA ASP A 590 7.14 -62.71 -14.47
C ASP A 590 5.80 -62.10 -14.06
N GLU A 591 4.75 -62.51 -14.75
CA GLU A 591 3.41 -61.95 -14.58
C GLU A 591 2.76 -62.38 -13.25
N VAL A 592 3.32 -63.38 -12.57
CA VAL A 592 2.83 -63.83 -11.26
C VAL A 592 3.42 -62.97 -10.15
N SER A 593 4.75 -62.76 -10.16
CA SER A 593 5.45 -61.99 -9.12
C SER A 593 5.54 -60.49 -9.42
N GLY A 594 5.37 -60.08 -10.68
CA GLY A 594 5.63 -58.73 -11.16
C GLY A 594 7.12 -58.42 -11.36
N ALA A 595 8.02 -59.41 -11.17
CA ALA A 595 9.45 -59.21 -11.38
C ALA A 595 9.77 -58.92 -12.85
N VAL A 596 10.69 -57.99 -13.08
CA VAL A 596 11.09 -57.54 -14.42
C VAL A 596 12.60 -57.73 -14.57
N PHE A 597 13.00 -58.34 -15.70
CA PHE A 597 14.37 -58.38 -16.18
C PHE A 597 14.41 -57.59 -17.50
N GLU A 598 15.34 -56.65 -17.64
CA GLU A 598 15.51 -55.83 -18.84
C GLU A 598 17.00 -55.71 -19.16
N GLN A 599 17.35 -55.88 -20.44
CA GLN A 599 18.73 -55.75 -20.89
C GLN A 599 18.79 -55.27 -22.34
N GLU A 600 19.76 -54.40 -22.62
CA GLU A 600 20.21 -54.10 -23.97
C GLU A 600 21.41 -54.97 -24.32
N ILE A 601 21.31 -55.68 -25.44
CA ILE A 601 22.30 -56.64 -25.94
C ILE A 601 22.98 -56.01 -27.15
N ASN A 602 24.31 -56.02 -27.19
CA ASN A 602 25.11 -55.39 -28.24
C ASN A 602 26.23 -56.29 -28.82
N ALA A 603 26.29 -57.55 -28.39
CA ALA A 603 27.28 -58.53 -28.82
C ALA A 603 26.60 -59.89 -29.04
N ASP A 604 27.24 -60.76 -29.84
CA ASP A 604 26.76 -62.12 -30.17
C ASP A 604 25.29 -62.13 -30.67
N LEU A 605 24.92 -61.08 -31.41
CA LEU A 605 23.59 -60.94 -31.99
C LEU A 605 23.55 -61.58 -33.38
N PRO A 606 22.42 -62.17 -33.81
CA PRO A 606 22.24 -62.62 -35.18
C PRO A 606 22.68 -61.54 -36.18
N ALA A 607 23.38 -61.93 -37.25
CA ALA A 607 23.89 -60.99 -38.23
C ALA A 607 22.78 -60.05 -38.75
N ALA A 608 23.13 -58.83 -39.13
CA ALA A 608 22.17 -57.81 -39.58
C ALA A 608 21.26 -58.31 -40.74
N THR A 609 21.80 -59.19 -41.58
CA THR A 609 21.14 -59.83 -42.73
C THR A 609 20.50 -61.19 -42.42
N GLN A 610 20.68 -61.72 -41.21
CA GLN A 610 20.11 -63.00 -40.81
C GLN A 610 18.60 -62.84 -40.59
N PHE A 611 17.80 -63.55 -41.38
CA PHE A 611 16.37 -63.67 -41.14
C PHE A 611 16.09 -64.62 -39.98
N LEU A 612 15.09 -64.25 -39.19
CA LEU A 612 14.68 -64.95 -37.99
C LEU A 612 13.19 -65.29 -38.08
N SER A 613 12.79 -66.33 -37.35
CA SER A 613 11.40 -66.75 -37.23
C SER A 613 11.08 -67.18 -35.79
N PRO A 614 9.82 -67.03 -35.32
CA PRO A 614 9.41 -67.48 -34.01
C PRO A 614 9.67 -68.97 -33.78
N ARG A 615 10.19 -69.29 -32.61
CA ARG A 615 10.52 -70.64 -32.16
C ARG A 615 10.14 -70.82 -30.70
N LEU A 616 9.30 -71.82 -30.42
CA LEU A 616 8.96 -72.28 -29.08
C LEU A 616 9.32 -73.77 -28.99
N PHE A 617 10.42 -74.09 -28.32
CA PHE A 617 11.05 -75.40 -28.34
C PHE A 617 11.29 -75.91 -26.92
N LEU A 618 10.91 -77.16 -26.66
CA LEU A 618 11.19 -77.88 -25.42
C LEU A 618 11.43 -79.36 -25.74
N ASN A 619 12.54 -79.94 -25.28
CA ASN A 619 12.83 -81.36 -25.51
C ASN A 619 12.88 -82.19 -24.23
N THR A 620 12.73 -83.51 -24.39
CA THR A 620 12.72 -84.48 -23.29
C THR A 620 14.12 -84.86 -22.81
N GLY A 621 15.15 -84.53 -23.60
CA GLY A 621 16.52 -84.98 -23.37
C GLY A 621 16.62 -86.50 -23.32
N ALA A 622 17.48 -87.00 -22.42
CA ALA A 622 17.71 -88.43 -22.24
C ALA A 622 16.58 -89.16 -21.47
N THR A 623 15.45 -88.51 -21.20
CA THR A 623 14.38 -89.05 -20.34
C THR A 623 13.16 -89.48 -21.17
N ALA A 624 12.70 -90.72 -20.99
CA ALA A 624 11.51 -91.27 -21.66
C ALA A 624 10.19 -90.83 -20.99
N ALA A 625 9.91 -89.53 -21.01
CA ALA A 625 8.67 -88.94 -20.50
C ALA A 625 8.31 -87.71 -21.34
N ALA A 626 7.05 -87.27 -21.31
CA ALA A 626 6.63 -86.09 -22.07
C ALA A 626 7.03 -84.79 -21.35
N VAL A 627 7.39 -83.77 -22.14
CA VAL A 627 7.50 -82.37 -21.70
C VAL A 627 6.35 -81.56 -22.29
N ALA A 628 5.96 -80.49 -21.61
CA ALA A 628 4.90 -79.61 -22.09
C ALA A 628 5.09 -78.17 -21.64
N TYR A 629 4.76 -77.26 -22.55
CA TYR A 629 4.60 -75.83 -22.25
C TYR A 629 3.25 -75.34 -22.76
N ASP A 630 2.78 -74.27 -22.14
CA ASP A 630 1.60 -73.52 -22.55
C ASP A 630 2.04 -72.18 -23.13
N CYS A 631 1.34 -71.69 -24.15
CA CYS A 631 1.55 -70.36 -24.71
C CYS A 631 0.21 -69.63 -24.87
N ALA A 632 0.18 -68.37 -24.44
CA ALA A 632 -1.03 -67.53 -24.47
C ALA A 632 -1.06 -66.59 -25.68
N GLY A 633 0.02 -66.53 -26.45
CA GLY A 633 0.11 -65.75 -27.67
C GLY A 633 1.55 -65.53 -28.11
N VAL A 634 1.74 -65.46 -29.42
CA VAL A 634 2.94 -64.94 -30.07
C VAL A 634 2.52 -63.74 -30.89
N TYR A 635 3.27 -62.66 -30.81
CA TYR A 635 3.11 -61.45 -31.61
C TYR A 635 4.47 -61.06 -32.17
N LEU A 636 4.48 -60.66 -33.43
CA LEU A 636 5.63 -60.10 -34.10
C LEU A 636 5.15 -58.93 -34.95
N GLU A 637 5.92 -57.87 -34.96
CA GLU A 637 5.67 -56.67 -35.74
C GLU A 637 6.97 -56.23 -36.39
N THR A 638 6.94 -55.85 -37.66
CA THR A 638 8.05 -55.19 -38.36
C THR A 638 7.68 -53.75 -38.69
N ASP A 639 8.67 -52.86 -38.60
CA ASP A 639 8.49 -51.42 -38.83
C ASP A 639 8.26 -51.07 -40.31
N PHE A 640 8.60 -52.00 -41.23
CA PHE A 640 8.45 -51.87 -42.69
C PHE A 640 7.87 -53.14 -43.32
#